data_AF-A0A024Q8W6-F1
#
_entry.id   AF-A0A024Q8W6-F1
#
_cell.length_a   1.000
_cell.length_b   1.000
_cell.length_c   1.000
_cell.angle_alpha   90.00
_cell.angle_beta   90.00
_cell.angle_gamma   90.00
#
_symmetry.space_group_name_H-M   'P 1'
#
loop_
_entity.id
_entity.type
_entity.pdbx_description
1 polymer ?
#
loop_
_entity_poly.entity_id
_entity_poly.type
_entity_poly.pdbx_seq_one_letter_code
_entity_poly.pdbx_strand_id
1 'polypeptide(L)'
;MNELTDQQLSQVNNIVQTLLEATEHFHELIKRKEMNQSIYTLSSIVEGFSSVSNVISSHSNELDKKRKKLEAQLLQTAQLLEKGNTTKISEVLQFTLLPLLKSICDITSKEFVEIEEDKVCTIGVFSSHGNPRRFIPNPRLNALIQESERQHARLLFFESTDIDFTKNEINADICVNSNWERIRVPFPDVINNVGTGKRSLAERKLRRVIPFTSYHVGNKFQLPKLIAKHRKYAELLVPFQLCRNENIIFEFLQKNNKVVFKALSSNRGENIFFVTKKGSRYILSEHKKEKVLSYDAFTNWLRTVILEKKDRFIIQRYIHTRTKNGEPYHIRAHVQKNGEGLWVLTHIYPRVGNKKSNLSNVATDGRVEDFHAFLEQEFGKNGATYEHDILRLSLELAQYLDKLHYFALDELGIDLAIDEHGKYWMHEANNGPQTAYHEEKRAINTIAYARYIAKNKIVHKDTVVNSDFQANISNLAFAPTNGNVRLAVLEKPNINKEEENFLIELAQTARKEEVNFFTFTPNDIDYNEMLIKGNFFENGKWVAKIVTYPEVIYDRTNLRGNTNVSFLYGELSDIQFINKWPVEYQLRSNIYQNLLEEDNLANCMPAFKSVTRTRDIFQYLDKYKKVMLRTETGSFLGEAHYIKKMENGKYQLSHDKSCKVYNELPLLNKFKKLISETNLVIQEDPRENLNTISVHLMENPFHEWEMVSSYVKLHSCSKSSNEKVSLTNYLHSKEDSQDMNHIEKDIRLLSSKAASSLKRVYGEKITEVVVELGLDESKNLFLLETHPLGPNYIYDKFELSKHIIRYVNDFVTK
;
A
#
# COMPACT_ATOMS: atom_id res chain seq x y z
N MET A 1 -1.16 38.81 10.39
CA MET A 1 -0.24 38.43 9.29
C MET A 1 0.83 37.58 9.94
N ASN A 2 0.91 36.30 9.59
CA ASN A 2 2.01 35.46 10.04
C ASN A 2 3.13 35.68 9.01
N GLU A 3 4.30 36.17 9.45
CA GLU A 3 5.48 36.18 8.59
C GLU A 3 5.75 34.74 8.11
N LEU A 4 5.96 34.56 6.80
CA LEU A 4 6.33 33.25 6.26
C LEU A 4 7.71 32.90 6.83
N THR A 5 7.93 31.63 7.14
CA THR A 5 9.28 31.17 7.49
C THR A 5 10.20 31.29 6.26
N ASP A 6 11.51 31.51 6.46
CA ASP A 6 12.50 31.50 5.37
C ASP A 6 12.40 30.22 4.51
N GLN A 7 11.94 29.11 5.12
CA GLN A 7 11.64 27.85 4.44
C GLN A 7 10.49 27.95 3.43
N GLN A 8 9.41 28.64 3.78
CA GLN A 8 8.26 28.85 2.89
C GLN A 8 8.59 29.83 1.76
N LEU A 9 9.37 30.88 2.04
CA LEU A 9 9.84 31.83 1.04
C LEU A 9 10.77 31.20 0.00
N SER A 10 11.73 30.36 0.45
CA SER A 10 12.63 29.61 -0.44
C SER A 10 11.86 28.63 -1.35
N GLN A 11 10.89 27.90 -0.78
CA GLN A 11 10.05 26.98 -1.54
C GLN A 11 9.19 27.71 -2.58
N VAL A 12 8.61 28.85 -2.23
CA VAL A 12 7.88 29.70 -3.18
C VAL A 12 8.82 30.17 -4.30
N ASN A 13 10.03 30.64 -3.98
CA ASN A 13 10.98 31.12 -5.00
C ASN A 13 11.35 30.01 -6.01
N ASN A 14 11.69 28.82 -5.53
CA ASN A 14 12.12 27.70 -6.37
C ASN A 14 10.99 27.15 -7.26
N ILE A 15 9.77 27.12 -6.73
CA ILE A 15 8.60 26.72 -7.51
C ILE A 15 8.27 27.79 -8.54
N VAL A 16 8.33 29.08 -8.19
CA VAL A 16 8.07 30.17 -9.15
C VAL A 16 9.15 30.23 -10.25
N GLN A 17 10.42 29.95 -9.95
CA GLN A 17 11.49 29.75 -10.93
C GLN A 17 11.17 28.59 -11.89
N THR A 18 10.75 27.45 -11.35
CA THR A 18 10.37 26.28 -12.15
C THR A 18 9.14 26.58 -13.03
N LEU A 19 8.17 27.33 -12.49
CA LEU A 19 7.00 27.78 -13.24
C LEU A 19 7.39 28.75 -14.36
N LEU A 20 8.39 29.60 -14.15
CA LEU A 20 8.92 30.49 -15.16
C LEU A 20 9.49 29.69 -16.33
N GLU A 21 10.38 28.72 -16.07
CA GLU A 21 10.95 27.85 -17.09
C GLU A 21 9.88 27.04 -17.83
N ALA A 22 8.94 26.45 -17.09
CA ALA A 22 7.82 25.71 -17.66
C ALA A 22 6.94 26.60 -18.55
N THR A 23 6.75 27.85 -18.16
CA THR A 23 5.98 28.84 -18.93
C THR A 23 6.71 29.26 -20.21
N GLU A 24 8.04 29.42 -20.17
CA GLU A 24 8.86 29.69 -21.36
C GLU A 24 8.81 28.49 -22.33
N HIS A 25 8.88 27.27 -21.81
CA HIS A 25 8.71 26.05 -22.61
C HIS A 25 7.30 25.94 -23.20
N PHE A 26 6.26 26.21 -22.41
CA PHE A 26 4.87 26.25 -22.89
C PHE A 26 4.71 27.27 -24.02
N HIS A 27 5.37 28.42 -23.93
CA HIS A 27 5.35 29.42 -25.00
C HIS A 27 5.95 28.88 -26.31
N GLU A 28 7.07 28.18 -26.23
CA GLU A 28 7.67 27.51 -27.40
C GLU A 28 6.76 26.44 -28.01
N LEU A 29 6.08 25.63 -27.19
CA LEU A 29 5.12 24.63 -27.66
C LEU A 29 3.93 25.26 -28.39
N ILE A 30 3.42 26.39 -27.88
CA ILE A 30 2.35 27.17 -28.51
C ILE A 30 2.79 27.72 -29.87
N LYS A 31 4.01 28.24 -29.98
CA LYS A 31 4.58 28.70 -31.27
C LYS A 31 4.69 27.55 -32.28
N ARG A 32 5.07 26.35 -31.81
CA ARG A 32 5.20 25.13 -32.63
C ARG A 32 3.87 24.42 -32.91
N LYS A 33 2.75 24.91 -32.35
CA LYS A 33 1.41 24.33 -32.44
C LYS A 33 1.33 22.88 -31.90
N GLU A 34 2.14 22.55 -30.90
CA GLU A 34 2.14 21.24 -30.23
C GLU A 34 1.05 21.15 -29.15
N MET A 35 -0.21 20.98 -29.55
CA MET A 35 -1.37 21.17 -28.67
C MET A 35 -1.44 20.19 -27.49
N ASN A 36 -1.13 18.91 -27.71
CA ASN A 36 -1.20 17.89 -26.65
C ASN A 36 -0.13 18.12 -25.57
N GLN A 37 1.10 18.45 -25.98
CA GLN A 37 2.17 18.83 -25.06
C GLN A 37 1.86 20.16 -24.35
N SER A 38 1.22 21.10 -25.06
CA SER A 38 0.79 22.39 -24.51
C SER A 38 -0.23 22.20 -23.38
N ILE A 39 -1.24 21.35 -23.58
CA ILE A 39 -2.24 21.02 -22.55
C ILE A 39 -1.58 20.41 -21.32
N TYR A 40 -0.70 19.42 -21.51
CA TYR A 40 0.01 18.78 -20.40
C TYR A 40 0.90 19.77 -19.64
N THR A 41 1.67 20.59 -20.36
CA THR A 41 2.57 21.57 -19.74
C THR A 41 1.79 22.66 -19.00
N LEU A 42 0.66 23.14 -19.53
CA LEU A 42 -0.22 24.07 -18.83
C LEU A 42 -0.82 23.46 -17.56
N SER A 43 -1.22 22.18 -17.59
CA SER A 43 -1.69 21.46 -16.39
C SER A 43 -0.61 21.46 -15.30
N SER A 44 0.63 21.13 -15.66
CA SER A 44 1.76 21.15 -14.72
C SER A 44 2.05 22.55 -14.16
N ILE A 45 1.92 23.61 -14.98
CA ILE A 45 2.07 25.00 -14.53
C ILE A 45 0.97 25.35 -13.52
N VAL A 46 -0.29 25.00 -13.80
CA VAL A 46 -1.42 25.29 -12.91
C VAL A 46 -1.29 24.52 -11.58
N GLU A 47 -0.89 23.25 -11.63
CA GLU A 47 -0.66 22.42 -10.45
C GLU A 47 0.51 22.94 -9.61
N GLY A 48 1.64 23.27 -10.25
CA GLY A 48 2.80 23.85 -9.58
C GLY A 48 2.47 25.19 -8.92
N PHE A 49 1.70 26.05 -9.60
CA PHE A 49 1.25 27.32 -9.03
C PHE A 49 0.28 27.12 -7.84
N SER A 50 -0.66 26.18 -7.95
CA SER A 50 -1.59 25.84 -6.87
C SER A 50 -0.86 25.43 -5.59
N SER A 51 0.27 24.71 -5.73
CA SER A 51 1.09 24.27 -4.58
C SER A 51 1.70 25.40 -3.75
N VAL A 52 1.85 26.60 -4.33
CA VAL A 52 2.42 27.79 -3.66
C VAL A 52 1.43 28.92 -3.46
N SER A 53 0.27 28.89 -4.12
CA SER A 53 -0.73 29.98 -4.06
C SER A 53 -1.18 30.26 -2.62
N ASN A 54 -1.41 29.22 -1.82
CA ASN A 54 -1.82 29.37 -0.41
C ASN A 54 -0.69 29.92 0.49
N VAL A 55 0.57 29.72 0.11
CA VAL A 55 1.73 30.25 0.84
C VAL A 55 1.95 31.72 0.47
N ILE A 56 1.76 32.07 -0.80
CA ILE A 56 1.84 33.45 -1.28
C ILE A 56 0.75 34.35 -0.66
N SER A 57 -0.44 33.79 -0.38
CA SER A 57 -1.59 34.55 0.13
C SER A 57 -1.44 35.06 1.57
N SER A 58 -0.53 34.50 2.36
CA SER A 58 -0.33 34.83 3.77
C SER A 58 0.79 35.85 4.03
N HIS A 59 1.55 36.24 3.00
CA HIS A 59 2.82 36.96 3.18
C HIS A 59 2.72 38.50 3.12
N SER A 60 2.39 39.07 1.94
CA SER A 60 2.29 40.53 1.76
C SER A 60 1.14 40.91 0.84
N ASN A 61 0.55 42.10 1.08
CA ASN A 61 -0.52 42.65 0.24
C ASN A 61 -0.09 42.85 -1.22
N GLU A 62 1.21 42.98 -1.49
CA GLU A 62 1.74 43.08 -2.85
C GLU A 62 1.84 41.70 -3.53
N LEU A 63 2.34 40.68 -2.83
CA LEU A 63 2.40 39.31 -3.34
C LEU A 63 0.99 38.73 -3.59
N ASP A 64 0.04 38.95 -2.69
CA ASP A 64 -1.34 38.46 -2.87
C ASP A 64 -2.04 39.11 -4.08
N LYS A 65 -1.76 40.40 -4.36
CA LYS A 65 -2.24 41.07 -5.59
C LYS A 65 -1.66 40.42 -6.85
N LYS A 66 -0.36 40.10 -6.86
CA LYS A 66 0.31 39.45 -8.00
C LYS A 66 -0.17 38.01 -8.18
N ARG A 67 -0.39 37.26 -7.09
CA ARG A 67 -1.00 35.93 -7.08
C ARG A 67 -2.37 35.90 -7.74
N LYS A 68 -3.30 36.77 -7.29
CA LYS A 68 -4.65 36.89 -7.88
C LYS A 68 -4.60 37.22 -9.37
N LYS A 69 -3.66 38.07 -9.78
CA LYS A 69 -3.44 38.40 -11.19
C LYS A 69 -2.93 37.19 -11.98
N LEU A 70 -2.04 36.38 -11.40
CA LEU A 70 -1.50 35.18 -12.03
C LEU A 70 -2.57 34.09 -12.20
N GLU A 71 -3.41 33.88 -11.19
CA GLU A 71 -4.58 32.98 -11.25
C GLU A 71 -5.52 33.34 -12.40
N ALA A 72 -5.89 34.62 -12.50
CA ALA A 72 -6.76 35.09 -13.57
C ALA A 72 -6.16 34.87 -14.97
N GLN A 73 -4.85 35.06 -15.11
CA GLN A 73 -4.16 34.89 -16.39
C GLN A 73 -3.95 33.41 -16.76
N LEU A 74 -3.71 32.53 -15.79
CA LEU A 74 -3.67 31.09 -16.02
C LEU A 74 -5.03 30.55 -16.47
N LEU A 75 -6.11 31.00 -15.82
CA LEU A 75 -7.48 30.65 -16.22
C LEU A 75 -7.80 31.15 -17.63
N GLN A 76 -7.46 32.40 -17.94
CA GLN A 76 -7.62 32.96 -19.29
C GLN A 76 -6.83 32.16 -20.33
N THR A 77 -5.61 31.76 -20.00
CA THR A 77 -4.75 30.95 -20.88
C THR A 77 -5.37 29.58 -21.15
N ALA A 78 -5.93 28.91 -20.14
CA ALA A 78 -6.64 27.64 -20.30
C ALA A 78 -7.87 27.78 -21.21
N GLN A 79 -8.69 28.80 -21.01
CA GLN A 79 -9.86 29.08 -21.86
C GLN A 79 -9.49 29.37 -23.32
N LEU A 80 -8.39 30.09 -23.54
CA LEU A 80 -7.89 30.35 -24.89
C LEU A 80 -7.32 29.08 -25.54
N LEU A 81 -6.72 28.19 -24.74
CA LEU A 81 -6.22 26.89 -25.18
C LEU A 81 -7.38 25.99 -25.63
N GLU A 82 -8.48 25.91 -24.87
CA GLU A 82 -9.70 25.19 -25.29
C GLU A 82 -10.27 25.71 -26.61
N LYS A 83 -10.19 27.02 -26.83
CA LYS A 83 -10.65 27.68 -28.07
C LYS A 83 -9.63 27.61 -29.22
N GLY A 84 -8.46 27.00 -29.01
CA GLY A 84 -7.41 26.87 -30.02
C GLY A 84 -6.76 28.19 -30.46
N ASN A 85 -6.87 29.26 -29.68
CA ASN A 85 -6.39 30.59 -30.07
C ASN A 85 -4.92 30.82 -29.68
N THR A 86 -4.00 30.18 -30.42
CA THR A 86 -2.56 30.20 -30.13
C THR A 86 -1.93 31.60 -30.19
N THR A 87 -2.46 32.50 -31.02
CA THR A 87 -1.96 33.88 -31.14
C THR A 87 -2.24 34.66 -29.85
N LYS A 88 -3.47 34.58 -29.35
CA LYS A 88 -3.84 35.24 -28.10
C LYS A 88 -3.15 34.63 -26.89
N ILE A 89 -2.92 33.32 -26.88
CA ILE A 89 -2.12 32.64 -25.84
C ILE A 89 -0.70 33.19 -25.84
N SER A 90 -0.04 33.29 -26.99
CA SER A 90 1.32 33.82 -27.10
C SER A 90 1.41 35.26 -26.57
N GLU A 91 0.41 36.11 -26.85
CA GLU A 91 0.35 37.48 -26.30
C GLU A 91 0.23 37.49 -24.77
N VAL A 92 -0.66 36.66 -24.21
CA VAL A 92 -0.85 36.55 -22.75
C VAL A 92 0.43 36.08 -22.07
N LEU A 93 1.10 35.07 -22.62
CA LEU A 93 2.36 34.54 -22.08
C LEU A 93 3.47 35.58 -22.11
N GLN A 94 3.68 36.22 -23.26
CA GLN A 94 4.79 37.14 -23.48
C GLN A 94 4.65 38.45 -22.69
N PHE A 95 3.46 39.04 -22.70
CA PHE A 95 3.24 40.39 -22.16
C PHE A 95 2.70 40.40 -20.74
N THR A 96 2.21 39.26 -20.23
CA THR A 96 1.59 39.22 -18.89
C THR A 96 2.14 38.12 -18.00
N LEU A 97 2.09 36.85 -18.42
CA LEU A 97 2.39 35.72 -17.55
C LEU A 97 3.88 35.65 -17.16
N LEU A 98 4.78 35.73 -18.15
CA LEU A 98 6.23 35.70 -17.93
C LEU A 98 6.74 36.91 -17.12
N PRO A 99 6.34 38.16 -17.43
CA PRO A 99 6.70 39.31 -16.60
C PRO A 99 6.18 39.21 -15.16
N LEU A 100 5.00 38.64 -14.95
CA LEU A 100 4.40 38.49 -13.63
C LEU A 100 5.16 37.45 -12.79
N LEU A 101 5.52 36.30 -13.38
CA LEU A 101 6.35 35.29 -12.74
C LEU A 101 7.75 35.83 -12.38
N LYS A 102 8.41 36.53 -13.31
CA LYS A 102 9.71 37.20 -13.04
C LYS A 102 9.61 38.19 -11.88
N SER A 103 8.55 39.00 -11.87
CA SER A 103 8.33 39.95 -10.78
C SER A 103 8.06 39.27 -9.43
N ILE A 104 7.46 38.09 -9.40
CA ILE A 104 7.27 37.33 -8.15
C ILE A 104 8.63 36.79 -7.70
N CYS A 105 9.43 36.19 -8.60
CA CYS A 105 10.80 35.75 -8.32
C CYS A 105 11.67 36.88 -7.74
N ASP A 106 11.59 38.09 -8.31
CA ASP A 106 12.39 39.23 -7.87
C ASP A 106 12.05 39.67 -6.43
N ILE A 107 10.78 39.57 -6.04
CA ILE A 107 10.36 39.94 -4.68
C ILE A 107 10.78 38.85 -3.70
N THR A 108 10.51 37.58 -4.02
CA THR A 108 10.89 36.45 -3.17
C THR A 108 12.40 36.28 -3.05
N SER A 109 13.18 36.74 -4.03
CA SER A 109 14.65 36.73 -3.98
C SER A 109 15.25 37.90 -3.21
N LYS A 110 14.58 39.07 -3.16
CA LYS A 110 15.05 40.24 -2.40
C LYS A 110 14.79 40.15 -0.89
N GLU A 111 13.79 39.37 -0.50
CA GLU A 111 13.46 39.09 0.92
C GLU A 111 14.33 37.95 1.50
N PHE A 112 15.21 37.33 0.71
CA PHE A 112 16.11 36.27 1.13
C PHE A 112 17.51 36.81 1.42
N VAL A 113 17.93 36.78 2.70
CA VAL A 113 19.32 36.96 3.11
C VAL A 113 20.06 35.62 2.93
N GLU A 114 21.29 35.69 2.41
CA GLU A 114 22.21 34.57 2.20
C GLU A 114 22.31 33.66 3.44
N ILE A 115 21.96 32.38 3.31
CA ILE A 115 22.30 31.37 4.32
C ILE A 115 23.74 30.95 4.08
N GLU A 116 24.55 31.14 5.13
CA GLU A 116 25.99 30.89 5.30
C GLU A 116 26.55 29.73 4.45
N GLU A 117 27.52 30.05 3.58
CA GLU A 117 28.29 29.08 2.79
C GLU A 117 29.14 28.10 3.64
N ASP A 118 29.25 28.32 4.96
CA ASP A 118 30.13 27.56 5.87
C ASP A 118 29.47 26.37 6.60
N LYS A 119 28.15 26.15 6.48
CA LYS A 119 27.50 25.01 7.16
C LYS A 119 27.75 23.69 6.42
N VAL A 120 28.42 22.74 7.08
CA VAL A 120 28.62 21.37 6.57
C VAL A 120 27.27 20.69 6.30
N CYS A 121 27.01 20.35 5.04
CA CYS A 121 25.78 19.67 4.64
C CYS A 121 25.79 18.21 5.14
N THR A 122 24.73 17.81 5.84
CA THR A 122 24.55 16.43 6.29
C THR A 122 23.68 15.63 5.32
N ILE A 123 24.19 14.50 4.84
CA ILE A 123 23.51 13.62 3.89
C ILE A 123 23.23 12.29 4.57
N GLY A 124 21.96 11.97 4.75
CA GLY A 124 21.51 10.68 5.26
C GLY A 124 21.60 9.59 4.20
N VAL A 125 22.48 8.61 4.36
CA VAL A 125 22.49 7.39 3.54
C VAL A 125 21.57 6.36 4.22
N PHE A 126 20.36 6.19 3.70
CA PHE A 126 19.27 5.49 4.38
C PHE A 126 18.81 4.22 3.66
N SER A 127 18.46 3.17 4.40
CA SER A 127 17.72 2.02 3.88
C SER A 127 16.69 1.51 4.88
N SER A 128 15.53 1.12 4.35
CA SER A 128 14.43 0.59 5.16
C SER A 128 14.72 -0.76 5.84
N HIS A 129 15.64 -1.56 5.30
CA HIS A 129 15.79 -3.00 5.62
C HIS A 129 17.11 -3.37 6.30
N GLY A 130 17.98 -2.40 6.53
CA GLY A 130 19.36 -2.66 6.90
C GLY A 130 20.18 -1.38 6.85
N ASN A 131 21.10 -1.16 7.79
CA ASN A 131 22.05 -0.05 7.69
C ASN A 131 22.89 -0.19 6.39
N PRO A 132 22.87 0.81 5.47
CA PRO A 132 23.54 0.74 4.17
C PRO A 132 25.01 0.36 4.20
N ARG A 133 25.72 0.76 5.26
CA ARG A 133 27.13 0.43 5.48
C ARG A 133 27.40 -1.08 5.39
N ARG A 134 26.43 -1.93 5.77
CA ARG A 134 26.59 -3.39 5.83
C ARG A 134 26.55 -4.07 4.46
N PHE A 135 25.94 -3.45 3.44
CA PHE A 135 25.69 -4.12 2.15
C PHE A 135 26.08 -3.30 0.91
N ILE A 136 26.37 -2.01 1.04
CA ILE A 136 26.99 -1.24 -0.05
C ILE A 136 28.39 -1.82 -0.33
N PRO A 137 28.77 -2.08 -1.59
CA PRO A 137 30.11 -2.56 -1.91
C PRO A 137 31.20 -1.60 -1.42
N ASN A 138 32.28 -2.13 -0.82
CA ASN A 138 33.39 -1.32 -0.30
C ASN A 138 33.93 -0.25 -1.27
N PRO A 139 34.13 -0.54 -2.58
CA PRO A 139 34.57 0.50 -3.52
C PRO A 139 33.60 1.70 -3.61
N ARG A 140 32.28 1.44 -3.53
CA ARG A 140 31.27 2.50 -3.52
C ARG A 140 31.26 3.26 -2.21
N LEU A 141 31.33 2.55 -1.09
CA LEU A 141 31.35 3.15 0.24
C LEU A 141 32.53 4.12 0.38
N ASN A 142 33.73 3.66 -0.02
CA ASN A 142 34.94 4.47 0.03
C ASN A 142 34.87 5.69 -0.90
N ALA A 143 34.37 5.52 -2.13
CA ALA A 143 34.19 6.62 -3.06
C ALA A 143 33.23 7.70 -2.51
N LEU A 144 32.11 7.29 -1.91
CA LEU A 144 31.16 8.23 -1.29
C LEU A 144 31.78 8.99 -0.12
N ILE A 145 32.53 8.31 0.76
CA ILE A 145 33.18 8.94 1.91
C ILE A 145 34.21 9.97 1.43
N GLN A 146 35.15 9.57 0.57
CA GLN A 146 36.19 10.46 0.05
C GLN A 146 35.60 11.67 -0.67
N GLU A 147 34.55 11.45 -1.46
CA GLU A 147 33.92 12.55 -2.19
C GLU A 147 33.09 13.46 -1.29
N SER A 148 32.49 12.94 -0.22
CA SER A 148 31.81 13.76 0.78
C SER A 148 32.77 14.72 1.49
N GLU A 149 33.98 14.26 1.82
CA GLU A 149 35.03 15.09 2.41
C GLU A 149 35.47 16.20 1.45
N ARG A 150 35.70 15.86 0.17
CA ARG A 150 36.07 16.84 -0.88
C ARG A 150 35.03 17.92 -1.12
N GLN A 151 33.75 17.57 -0.97
CA GLN A 151 32.64 18.50 -1.20
C GLN A 151 32.08 19.12 0.09
N HIS A 152 32.79 19.02 1.22
CA HIS A 152 32.38 19.57 2.52
C HIS A 152 30.99 19.09 2.97
N ALA A 153 30.72 17.80 2.80
CA ALA A 153 29.50 17.13 3.27
C ALA A 153 29.83 16.01 4.26
N ARG A 154 28.88 15.69 5.13
CA ARG A 154 28.99 14.61 6.13
C ARG A 154 27.92 13.55 5.88
N LEU A 155 28.35 12.30 5.69
CA LEU A 155 27.45 11.16 5.51
C LEU A 155 27.00 10.58 6.85
N LEU A 156 25.70 10.34 6.98
CA LEU A 156 25.06 9.69 8.14
C LEU A 156 24.40 8.39 7.68
N PHE A 157 24.92 7.23 8.08
CA PHE A 157 24.41 5.93 7.65
C PHE A 157 23.44 5.35 8.70
N PHE A 158 22.17 5.12 8.34
CA PHE A 158 21.14 4.67 9.30
C PHE A 158 20.03 3.83 8.67
N GLU A 159 19.27 3.11 9.51
CA GLU A 159 18.13 2.27 9.12
C GLU A 159 16.82 2.66 9.84
N SER A 160 15.70 2.04 9.48
CA SER A 160 14.37 2.41 10.03
C SER A 160 14.30 2.41 11.56
N THR A 161 15.01 1.49 12.22
CA THR A 161 15.03 1.36 13.69
C THR A 161 15.87 2.42 14.38
N ASP A 162 16.65 3.21 13.63
CA ASP A 162 17.53 4.23 14.18
C ASP A 162 16.83 5.57 14.40
N ILE A 163 15.58 5.71 13.97
CA ILE A 163 14.85 6.98 13.87
C ILE A 163 13.98 7.23 15.10
N ASP A 164 14.11 8.42 15.67
CA ASP A 164 13.26 8.96 16.73
C ASP A 164 12.48 10.16 16.18
N PHE A 165 11.25 9.91 15.70
CA PHE A 165 10.38 10.96 15.15
C PHE A 165 9.86 11.93 16.23
N THR A 166 9.85 11.53 17.49
CA THR A 166 9.39 12.41 18.59
C THR A 166 10.42 13.50 18.86
N LYS A 167 11.71 13.15 18.76
CA LYS A 167 12.83 14.10 18.95
C LYS A 167 13.40 14.68 17.65
N ASN A 168 12.97 14.16 16.50
CA ASN A 168 13.56 14.44 15.19
C ASN A 168 15.08 14.14 15.14
N GLU A 169 15.46 12.99 15.71
CA GLU A 169 16.85 12.53 15.80
C GLU A 169 17.02 11.16 15.14
N ILE A 170 18.25 10.85 14.74
CA ILE A 170 18.68 9.52 14.30
C ILE A 170 19.93 9.06 15.04
N ASN A 171 20.06 7.74 15.23
CA ASN A 171 21.32 7.12 15.61
C ASN A 171 22.05 6.66 14.35
N ALA A 172 23.08 7.39 13.92
CA ALA A 172 23.78 7.16 12.66
C ALA A 172 25.22 6.68 12.85
N ASP A 173 25.67 5.84 11.93
CA ASP A 173 27.08 5.52 11.77
C ASP A 173 27.76 6.60 10.90
N ILE A 174 28.91 7.12 11.34
CA ILE A 174 29.73 8.09 10.61
C ILE A 174 31.16 7.59 10.47
N CYS A 175 31.88 8.06 9.45
CA CYS A 175 33.30 7.78 9.25
C CYS A 175 34.10 9.05 9.53
N VAL A 176 35.03 9.00 10.49
CA VAL A 176 35.93 10.11 10.86
C VAL A 176 37.35 9.57 10.90
N ASN A 177 38.28 10.16 10.14
CA ASN A 177 39.67 9.72 10.07
C ASN A 177 39.81 8.20 9.78
N SER A 178 38.98 7.66 8.88
CA SER A 178 38.87 6.23 8.57
C SER A 178 38.37 5.31 9.71
N ASN A 179 37.93 5.87 10.83
CA ASN A 179 37.30 5.13 11.92
C ASN A 179 35.78 5.32 11.90
N TRP A 180 35.05 4.27 12.27
CA TRP A 180 33.60 4.31 12.33
C TRP A 180 33.13 4.58 13.74
N GLU A 181 32.28 5.57 13.89
CA GLU A 181 31.65 5.96 15.16
C GLU A 181 30.13 5.96 14.99
N ARG A 182 29.41 5.62 16.06
CA ARG A 182 27.96 5.67 16.09
C ARG A 182 27.51 6.78 17.00
N ILE A 183 26.78 7.74 16.45
CA ILE A 183 26.40 8.98 17.12
C ILE A 183 24.90 9.23 17.02
N ARG A 184 24.36 9.98 17.98
CA ARG A 184 22.99 10.50 17.93
C ARG A 184 23.03 11.93 17.43
N VAL A 185 22.26 12.23 16.38
CA VAL A 185 22.25 13.53 15.71
C VAL A 185 20.83 13.90 15.26
N PRO A 186 20.54 15.19 15.03
CA PRO A 186 19.31 15.60 14.38
C PRO A 186 19.14 14.98 12.99
N PHE A 187 17.94 15.06 12.44
CA PHE A 187 17.66 14.67 11.06
C PHE A 187 18.63 15.33 10.05
N PRO A 188 19.08 14.59 9.01
CA PRO A 188 19.96 15.13 7.98
C PRO A 188 19.27 16.21 7.14
N ASP A 189 20.07 17.06 6.49
CA ASP A 189 19.55 18.10 5.57
C ASP A 189 18.92 17.49 4.30
N VAL A 190 19.37 16.29 3.89
CA VAL A 190 18.85 15.53 2.74
C VAL A 190 19.09 14.04 2.92
N ILE A 191 18.24 13.20 2.35
CA ILE A 191 18.41 11.74 2.35
C ILE A 191 18.72 11.22 0.95
N ASN A 192 19.83 10.49 0.84
CA ASN A 192 20.12 9.58 -0.26
C ASN A 192 19.70 8.15 0.13
N ASN A 193 18.54 7.72 -0.36
CA ASN A 193 17.99 6.41 -0.06
C ASN A 193 18.58 5.33 -0.98
N VAL A 194 19.06 4.25 -0.37
CA VAL A 194 19.61 3.10 -1.09
C VAL A 194 18.72 1.86 -0.96
N GLY A 195 18.70 1.06 -2.03
CA GLY A 195 17.96 -0.19 -2.10
C GLY A 195 16.70 -0.11 -2.95
N THR A 196 16.19 -1.29 -3.33
CA THR A 196 14.99 -1.46 -4.15
C THR A 196 13.96 -2.25 -3.36
N GLY A 197 12.77 -1.69 -3.11
CA GLY A 197 11.74 -2.40 -2.35
C GLY A 197 10.50 -1.56 -2.10
N LYS A 198 9.49 -2.15 -1.43
CA LYS A 198 8.37 -1.37 -0.91
C LYS A 198 8.91 -0.44 0.18
N ARG A 199 8.49 0.83 0.14
CA ARG A 199 8.87 1.81 1.17
C ARG A 199 8.35 1.39 2.53
N SER A 200 9.21 1.49 3.54
CA SER A 200 8.77 1.35 4.93
C SER A 200 7.91 2.54 5.34
N LEU A 201 7.17 2.38 6.44
CA LEU A 201 6.44 3.48 7.07
C LEU A 201 7.40 4.60 7.53
N ALA A 202 8.57 4.22 8.05
CA ALA A 202 9.63 5.16 8.42
C ALA A 202 10.10 6.01 7.23
N GLU A 203 10.34 5.40 6.06
CA GLU A 203 10.70 6.15 4.85
C GLU A 203 9.60 7.13 4.43
N ARG A 204 8.32 6.70 4.47
CA ARG A 204 7.19 7.57 4.14
C ARG A 204 7.11 8.77 5.08
N LYS A 205 7.31 8.57 6.39
CA LYS A 205 7.35 9.65 7.38
C LYS A 205 8.53 10.60 7.13
N LEU A 206 9.74 10.07 6.88
CA LEU A 206 10.93 10.89 6.59
C LEU A 206 10.73 11.76 5.34
N ARG A 207 10.15 11.23 4.26
CA ARG A 207 9.89 11.98 3.01
C ARG A 207 8.96 13.18 3.18
N ARG A 208 8.20 13.25 4.28
CA ARG A 208 7.34 14.39 4.61
C ARG A 208 8.09 15.54 5.29
N VAL A 209 9.24 15.25 5.90
CA VAL A 209 10.00 16.21 6.73
C VAL A 209 11.40 16.50 6.20
N ILE A 210 11.98 15.60 5.40
CA ILE A 210 13.34 15.71 4.84
C ILE A 210 13.28 15.50 3.32
N PRO A 211 14.01 16.30 2.52
CA PRO A 211 14.21 16.06 1.09
C PRO A 211 14.87 14.71 0.79
N PHE A 212 14.48 14.06 -0.33
CA PHE A 212 15.09 12.81 -0.80
C PHE A 212 15.66 13.00 -2.20
N THR A 213 16.80 12.37 -2.49
CA THR A 213 17.40 12.40 -3.83
C THR A 213 16.74 11.40 -4.77
N SER A 214 16.42 10.18 -4.33
CA SER A 214 16.16 9.07 -5.26
C SER A 214 14.71 8.56 -5.23
N TYR A 215 14.14 8.41 -6.42
CA TYR A 215 12.78 7.91 -6.67
C TYR A 215 12.78 6.76 -7.68
N HIS A 216 11.70 5.96 -7.69
CA HIS A 216 11.59 4.79 -8.56
C HIS A 216 11.05 5.17 -9.94
N VAL A 217 11.77 4.75 -10.99
CA VAL A 217 11.38 4.94 -12.41
C VAL A 217 10.27 3.95 -12.88
N GLY A 218 9.86 3.02 -12.01
CA GLY A 218 8.86 1.98 -12.31
C GLY A 218 9.48 0.63 -12.73
N ASN A 219 8.62 -0.37 -12.97
CA ASN A 219 9.06 -1.73 -13.30
C ASN A 219 9.11 -1.98 -14.83
N LYS A 220 9.60 -3.18 -15.22
CA LYS A 220 9.78 -3.64 -16.62
C LYS A 220 8.54 -3.57 -17.52
N PHE A 221 7.35 -3.35 -16.96
CA PHE A 221 6.10 -3.15 -17.71
C PHE A 221 5.55 -1.73 -17.59
N GLN A 222 5.53 -1.18 -16.37
CA GLN A 222 4.95 0.14 -16.09
C GLN A 222 5.69 1.24 -16.86
N LEU A 223 7.02 1.21 -16.87
CA LEU A 223 7.83 2.23 -17.54
C LEU A 223 7.65 2.21 -19.06
N PRO A 224 7.84 1.07 -19.77
CA PRO A 224 7.53 1.00 -21.21
C PRO A 224 6.08 1.36 -21.54
N LYS A 225 5.11 0.98 -20.69
CA LYS A 225 3.70 1.35 -20.88
C LYS A 225 3.49 2.86 -20.77
N LEU A 226 4.15 3.52 -19.83
CA LEU A 226 4.10 4.96 -19.65
C LEU A 226 4.68 5.69 -20.86
N ILE A 227 5.86 5.26 -21.33
CA ILE A 227 6.48 5.82 -22.54
C ILE A 227 5.58 5.65 -23.77
N ALA A 228 5.02 4.45 -23.97
CA ALA A 228 4.10 4.18 -25.08
C ALA A 228 2.82 5.04 -25.03
N LYS A 229 2.31 5.34 -23.84
CA LYS A 229 1.15 6.22 -23.65
C LYS A 229 1.43 7.65 -24.13
N HIS A 230 2.60 8.19 -23.81
CA HIS A 230 3.00 9.57 -24.14
C HIS A 230 3.70 9.70 -25.50
N ARG A 231 3.95 8.57 -26.19
CA ARG A 231 4.44 8.41 -27.57
C ARG A 231 5.84 8.94 -27.89
N LYS A 232 6.40 9.89 -27.14
CA LYS A 232 7.78 10.35 -27.34
C LYS A 232 8.76 9.21 -26.99
N TYR A 233 9.64 8.85 -27.94
CA TYR A 233 10.56 7.69 -27.90
C TYR A 233 9.90 6.30 -27.88
N ALA A 234 8.61 6.19 -28.20
CA ALA A 234 7.94 4.89 -28.23
C ALA A 234 8.54 3.95 -29.29
N GLU A 235 9.13 4.47 -30.38
CA GLU A 235 9.80 3.66 -31.40
C GLU A 235 11.06 2.93 -30.93
N LEU A 236 11.67 3.38 -29.82
CA LEU A 236 12.83 2.74 -29.20
C LEU A 236 12.43 1.51 -28.37
N LEU A 237 11.16 1.38 -27.98
CA LEU A 237 10.70 0.29 -27.14
C LEU A 237 10.69 -1.03 -27.91
N VAL A 238 11.26 -2.06 -27.30
CA VAL A 238 11.07 -3.44 -27.76
C VAL A 238 9.58 -3.79 -27.63
N PRO A 239 8.91 -4.30 -28.68
CA PRO A 239 7.51 -4.72 -28.59
C PRO A 239 7.30 -5.68 -27.42
N PHE A 240 6.29 -5.41 -26.58
CA PHE A 240 6.07 -6.11 -25.32
C PHE A 240 4.59 -6.31 -25.01
N GLN A 241 4.27 -7.34 -24.21
CA GLN A 241 2.93 -7.59 -23.70
C GLN A 241 2.97 -8.30 -22.34
N LEU A 242 1.93 -8.13 -21.52
CA LEU A 242 1.79 -8.81 -20.24
C LEU A 242 1.24 -10.23 -20.43
N CYS A 243 1.87 -11.23 -19.81
CA CYS A 243 1.47 -12.63 -19.90
C CYS A 243 0.28 -12.92 -18.99
N ARG A 244 -0.95 -12.79 -19.53
CA ARG A 244 -2.19 -13.01 -18.77
C ARG A 244 -2.82 -14.38 -18.99
N ASN A 245 -2.69 -14.92 -20.20
CA ASN A 245 -3.22 -16.21 -20.60
C ASN A 245 -2.45 -16.75 -21.81
N GLU A 246 -2.68 -18.02 -22.13
CA GLU A 246 -2.04 -18.71 -23.26
C GLU A 246 -2.33 -18.03 -24.61
N ASN A 247 -3.57 -17.62 -24.87
CA ASN A 247 -3.97 -17.04 -26.15
C ASN A 247 -3.13 -15.81 -26.51
N ILE A 248 -3.00 -14.87 -25.56
CA ILE A 248 -2.16 -13.67 -25.73
C ILE A 248 -0.71 -14.04 -26.06
N ILE A 249 -0.16 -15.05 -25.38
CA ILE A 249 1.22 -15.50 -25.58
C ILE A 249 1.38 -16.12 -26.96
N PHE A 250 0.46 -16.98 -27.38
CA PHE A 250 0.50 -17.63 -28.69
C PHE A 250 0.30 -16.64 -29.84
N GLU A 251 -0.60 -15.66 -29.71
CA GLU A 251 -0.77 -14.58 -30.68
C GLU A 251 0.52 -13.76 -30.83
N PHE A 252 1.17 -13.42 -29.71
CA PHE A 252 2.42 -12.68 -29.72
C PHE A 252 3.55 -13.48 -30.37
N LEU A 253 3.66 -14.79 -30.09
CA LEU A 253 4.59 -15.72 -30.72
C LEU A 253 4.32 -15.94 -32.22
N GLN A 254 3.07 -15.86 -32.65
CA GLN A 254 2.72 -15.96 -34.07
C GLN A 254 3.20 -14.74 -34.85
N LYS A 255 3.10 -13.55 -34.25
CA LYS A 255 3.64 -12.30 -34.82
C LYS A 255 5.16 -12.21 -34.71
N ASN A 256 5.75 -12.92 -33.74
CA ASN A 256 7.17 -12.85 -33.42
C ASN A 256 7.76 -14.26 -33.26
N ASN A 257 8.49 -14.73 -34.27
CA ASN A 257 9.06 -16.09 -34.28
C ASN A 257 10.05 -16.36 -33.13
N LYS A 258 10.67 -15.33 -32.56
CA LYS A 258 11.56 -15.42 -31.40
C LYS A 258 11.21 -14.35 -30.36
N VAL A 259 11.06 -14.76 -29.12
CA VAL A 259 10.62 -13.92 -28.00
C VAL A 259 11.46 -14.18 -26.76
N VAL A 260 11.36 -13.28 -25.80
CA VAL A 260 11.92 -13.42 -24.46
C VAL A 260 10.83 -13.20 -23.42
N PHE A 261 10.71 -14.11 -22.47
CA PHE A 261 9.91 -13.95 -21.27
C PHE A 261 10.79 -13.40 -20.17
N LYS A 262 10.33 -12.35 -19.47
CA LYS A 262 11.05 -11.72 -18.36
C LYS A 262 10.11 -11.58 -17.16
N ALA A 263 10.56 -12.05 -15.99
CA ALA A 263 9.84 -11.80 -14.75
C ALA A 263 9.89 -10.32 -14.34
N LEU A 264 8.77 -9.77 -13.87
CA LEU A 264 8.67 -8.37 -13.44
C LEU A 264 9.52 -8.09 -12.20
N SER A 265 9.54 -9.01 -11.24
CA SER A 265 10.18 -8.83 -9.93
C SER A 265 11.59 -9.43 -9.80
N SER A 266 12.17 -9.93 -10.90
CA SER A 266 13.49 -10.58 -10.88
C SER A 266 14.62 -9.60 -11.20
N ASN A 267 15.74 -9.72 -10.48
CA ASN A 267 16.99 -8.98 -10.73
C ASN A 267 18.05 -9.91 -11.34
N ARG A 268 19.10 -9.35 -11.94
CA ARG A 268 20.33 -10.08 -12.39
C ARG A 268 20.19 -11.13 -13.50
N GLY A 269 19.06 -11.15 -14.22
CA GLY A 269 18.88 -12.04 -15.37
C GLY A 269 18.36 -13.45 -15.03
N GLU A 270 17.93 -13.66 -13.79
CA GLU A 270 17.19 -14.86 -13.38
C GLU A 270 15.75 -14.81 -13.91
N ASN A 271 15.16 -15.98 -14.22
CA ASN A 271 13.82 -16.10 -14.80
C ASN A 271 13.65 -15.35 -16.13
N ILE A 272 14.67 -15.45 -16.99
CA ILE A 272 14.61 -14.99 -18.38
C ILE A 272 14.65 -16.22 -19.30
N PHE A 273 13.60 -16.37 -20.11
CA PHE A 273 13.45 -17.51 -21.01
C PHE A 273 13.35 -17.04 -22.45
N PHE A 274 14.22 -17.54 -23.32
CA PHE A 274 14.13 -17.29 -24.76
C PHE A 274 13.35 -18.41 -25.42
N VAL A 275 12.38 -18.07 -26.26
CA VAL A 275 11.58 -19.06 -26.98
C VAL A 275 11.61 -18.75 -28.47
N THR A 276 11.96 -19.75 -29.28
CA THR A 276 11.88 -19.68 -30.74
C THR A 276 10.83 -20.67 -31.24
N LYS A 277 9.82 -20.19 -31.96
CA LYS A 277 8.84 -21.03 -32.64
C LYS A 277 9.42 -21.52 -33.97
N LYS A 278 9.45 -22.85 -34.17
CA LYS A 278 9.86 -23.49 -35.44
C LYS A 278 8.76 -24.47 -35.87
N GLY A 279 7.87 -24.02 -36.74
CA GLY A 279 6.69 -24.81 -37.15
C GLY A 279 5.79 -25.12 -35.95
N SER A 280 5.62 -26.41 -35.64
CA SER A 280 4.83 -26.92 -34.50
C SER A 280 5.63 -27.12 -33.21
N ARG A 281 6.94 -26.83 -33.21
CA ARG A 281 7.82 -27.01 -32.04
C ARG A 281 8.31 -25.69 -31.48
N TYR A 282 8.65 -25.70 -30.20
CA TYR A 282 9.16 -24.54 -29.46
C TYR A 282 10.55 -24.86 -28.89
N ILE A 283 11.54 -24.05 -29.23
CA ILE A 283 12.89 -24.15 -28.64
C ILE A 283 12.93 -23.19 -27.47
N LEU A 284 12.90 -23.74 -26.26
CA LEU A 284 13.05 -23.02 -25.00
C LEU A 284 14.53 -23.01 -24.61
N SER A 285 15.08 -21.82 -24.41
CA SER A 285 16.46 -21.61 -23.96
C SER A 285 16.48 -20.85 -22.64
N GLU A 286 17.18 -21.43 -21.67
CA GLU A 286 17.44 -20.86 -20.35
C GLU A 286 18.95 -20.91 -20.10
N HIS A 287 19.56 -19.73 -19.97
CA HIS A 287 21.02 -19.57 -19.90
C HIS A 287 21.76 -20.24 -21.09
N LYS A 288 22.50 -21.33 -20.82
CA LYS A 288 23.28 -22.12 -21.81
C LYS A 288 22.58 -23.44 -22.18
N LYS A 289 21.37 -23.71 -21.66
CA LYS A 289 20.62 -24.96 -21.89
C LYS A 289 19.46 -24.71 -22.86
N GLU A 290 19.30 -25.62 -23.81
CA GLU A 290 18.17 -25.60 -24.75
C GLU A 290 17.32 -26.87 -24.61
N LYS A 291 16.01 -26.72 -24.76
CA LYS A 291 15.03 -27.80 -24.77
C LYS A 291 14.09 -27.60 -25.95
N VAL A 292 13.83 -28.67 -26.71
CA VAL A 292 12.83 -28.67 -27.78
C VAL A 292 11.54 -29.26 -27.23
N LEU A 293 10.46 -28.49 -27.31
CA LEU A 293 9.15 -28.85 -26.75
C LEU A 293 8.12 -29.01 -27.87
N SER A 294 7.23 -29.98 -27.72
CA SER A 294 5.98 -30.07 -28.49
C SER A 294 5.03 -28.95 -28.06
N TYR A 295 3.93 -28.76 -28.80
CA TYR A 295 2.88 -27.81 -28.44
C TYR A 295 2.33 -28.07 -27.02
N ASP A 296 1.99 -29.32 -26.69
CA ASP A 296 1.43 -29.67 -25.38
C ASP A 296 2.45 -29.46 -24.25
N ALA A 297 3.70 -29.86 -24.47
CA ALA A 297 4.75 -29.69 -23.48
C ALA A 297 5.05 -28.20 -23.22
N PHE A 298 5.05 -27.37 -24.27
CA PHE A 298 5.23 -25.93 -24.13
C PHE A 298 4.03 -25.27 -23.43
N THR A 299 2.81 -25.70 -23.75
CA THR A 299 1.58 -25.21 -23.10
C THR A 299 1.60 -25.53 -21.60
N ASN A 300 1.99 -26.76 -21.24
CA ASN A 300 2.14 -27.13 -19.83
C ASN A 300 3.23 -26.30 -19.12
N TRP A 301 4.36 -26.05 -19.79
CA TRP A 301 5.39 -25.16 -19.27
C TRP A 301 4.88 -23.72 -19.05
N LEU A 302 4.09 -23.17 -19.98
CA LEU A 302 3.46 -21.85 -19.80
C LEU A 302 2.58 -21.83 -18.54
N ARG A 303 1.72 -22.84 -18.35
CA ARG A 303 0.84 -22.93 -17.18
C ARG A 303 1.59 -23.03 -15.86
N THR A 304 2.67 -23.81 -15.83
CA THR A 304 3.39 -24.14 -14.60
C THR A 304 4.49 -23.15 -14.24
N VAL A 305 5.01 -22.38 -15.21
CA VAL A 305 6.13 -21.46 -14.98
C VAL A 305 5.72 -20.00 -15.21
N ILE A 306 5.13 -19.70 -16.36
CA ILE A 306 4.84 -18.31 -16.76
C ILE A 306 3.51 -17.81 -16.17
N LEU A 307 2.51 -18.69 -16.10
CA LEU A 307 1.12 -18.37 -15.72
C LEU A 307 0.73 -18.96 -14.36
N GLU A 308 1.68 -19.57 -13.62
CA GLU A 308 1.44 -20.12 -12.28
C GLU A 308 0.81 -19.07 -11.34
N LYS A 309 1.29 -17.82 -11.46
CA LYS A 309 0.67 -16.65 -10.83
C LYS A 309 0.44 -15.57 -11.88
N LYS A 310 -0.74 -14.96 -11.84
CA LYS A 310 -1.13 -13.90 -12.78
C LYS A 310 -0.16 -12.72 -12.74
N ASP A 311 0.04 -12.12 -13.91
CA ASP A 311 0.75 -10.84 -14.11
C ASP A 311 2.21 -10.82 -13.62
N ARG A 312 2.89 -11.98 -13.55
CA ARG A 312 4.30 -12.07 -13.14
C ARG A 312 5.32 -11.84 -14.25
N PHE A 313 4.95 -12.13 -15.50
CA PHE A 313 5.87 -12.12 -16.63
C PHE A 313 5.39 -11.18 -17.74
N ILE A 314 6.36 -10.61 -18.45
CA ILE A 314 6.13 -10.00 -19.76
C ILE A 314 6.74 -10.89 -20.84
N ILE A 315 6.15 -10.83 -22.03
CA ILE A 315 6.72 -11.34 -23.28
C ILE A 315 7.20 -10.15 -24.10
N GLN A 316 8.42 -10.22 -24.60
CA GLN A 316 9.02 -9.21 -25.48
C GLN A 316 9.51 -9.86 -26.76
N ARG A 317 9.47 -9.12 -27.87
CA ARG A 317 10.11 -9.55 -29.12
C ARG A 317 11.62 -9.68 -28.89
N TYR A 318 12.23 -10.74 -29.39
CA TYR A 318 13.69 -10.83 -29.39
C TYR A 318 14.25 -9.85 -30.42
N ILE A 319 15.12 -8.93 -29.98
CA ILE A 319 15.90 -8.08 -30.87
C ILE A 319 17.28 -8.71 -31.01
N HIS A 320 17.76 -8.82 -32.24
CA HIS A 320 19.06 -9.38 -32.52
C HIS A 320 20.13 -8.28 -32.40
N THR A 321 20.84 -8.26 -31.27
CA THR A 321 21.90 -7.29 -30.99
C THR A 321 23.19 -8.04 -30.69
N ARG A 322 23.91 -8.40 -31.76
CA ARG A 322 25.15 -9.18 -31.69
C ARG A 322 26.30 -8.49 -32.41
N THR A 323 27.51 -8.64 -31.89
CA THR A 323 28.75 -8.19 -32.55
C THR A 323 28.99 -8.98 -33.83
N LYS A 324 29.95 -8.55 -34.66
CA LYS A 324 30.44 -9.28 -35.84
C LYS A 324 30.90 -10.70 -35.52
N ASN A 325 31.38 -10.92 -34.30
CA ASN A 325 31.79 -12.24 -33.79
C ASN A 325 30.63 -13.06 -33.19
N GLY A 326 29.40 -12.56 -33.28
CA GLY A 326 28.19 -13.23 -32.82
C GLY A 326 27.97 -13.17 -31.31
N GLU A 327 28.58 -12.22 -30.60
CA GLU A 327 28.42 -12.06 -29.14
C GLU A 327 27.28 -11.10 -28.82
N PRO A 328 26.36 -11.42 -27.88
CA PRO A 328 25.27 -10.51 -27.53
C PRO A 328 25.80 -9.28 -26.81
N TYR A 329 25.29 -8.09 -27.13
CA TYR A 329 25.72 -6.86 -26.46
C TYR A 329 24.57 -5.87 -26.23
N HIS A 330 24.79 -4.96 -25.27
CA HIS A 330 24.10 -3.68 -25.14
C HIS A 330 25.10 -2.62 -24.67
N ILE A 331 24.76 -1.36 -24.84
CA ILE A 331 25.50 -0.20 -24.36
C ILE A 331 24.80 0.30 -23.10
N ARG A 332 25.51 0.26 -21.97
CA ARG A 332 25.04 0.82 -20.70
C ARG A 332 25.44 2.29 -20.64
N ALA A 333 24.47 3.18 -20.66
CA ALA A 333 24.65 4.58 -20.31
C ALA A 333 24.24 4.80 -18.85
N HIS A 334 25.17 5.26 -18.03
CA HIS A 334 24.92 5.67 -16.66
C HIS A 334 24.93 7.19 -16.61
N VAL A 335 23.77 7.76 -16.30
CA VAL A 335 23.50 9.21 -16.25
C VAL A 335 23.02 9.61 -14.85
N GLN A 336 23.42 10.79 -14.41
CA GLN A 336 23.06 11.34 -13.09
C GLN A 336 22.75 12.84 -13.22
N LYS A 337 21.96 13.37 -12.30
CA LYS A 337 21.94 14.82 -12.08
C LYS A 337 23.23 15.26 -11.38
N ASN A 338 23.80 16.38 -11.84
CA ASN A 338 24.98 17.00 -11.22
C ASN A 338 24.57 17.96 -10.07
N GLY A 339 25.54 18.71 -9.53
CA GLY A 339 25.31 19.72 -8.48
C GLY A 339 24.48 20.95 -8.90
N GLU A 340 24.03 21.02 -10.15
CA GLU A 340 23.14 22.06 -10.69
C GLU A 340 21.76 21.48 -11.01
N GLY A 341 21.52 20.20 -10.69
CA GLY A 341 20.27 19.51 -11.03
C GLY A 341 20.14 19.10 -12.50
N LEU A 342 21.20 19.24 -13.31
CA LEU A 342 21.21 18.94 -14.73
C LEU A 342 21.66 17.49 -14.99
N TRP A 343 21.00 16.81 -15.93
CA TRP A 343 21.38 15.47 -16.37
C TRP A 343 22.72 15.49 -17.12
N VAL A 344 23.69 14.71 -16.62
CA VAL A 344 25.01 14.52 -17.21
C VAL A 344 25.31 13.04 -17.40
N LEU A 345 26.21 12.73 -18.34
CA LEU A 345 26.70 11.38 -18.56
C LEU A 345 27.83 11.07 -17.59
N THR A 346 27.57 10.23 -16.59
CA THR A 346 28.58 9.80 -15.62
C THR A 346 29.55 8.80 -16.26
N HIS A 347 29.02 7.80 -16.97
CA HIS A 347 29.83 6.80 -17.64
C HIS A 347 29.03 6.06 -18.72
N ILE A 348 29.69 5.64 -19.79
CA ILE A 348 29.09 4.83 -20.86
C ILE A 348 30.04 3.73 -21.29
N TYR A 349 29.51 2.51 -21.48
CA TYR A 349 30.31 1.36 -21.86
C TYR A 349 29.46 0.24 -22.46
N PRO A 350 29.91 -0.39 -23.56
CA PRO A 350 29.37 -1.64 -24.06
C PRO A 350 29.59 -2.78 -23.06
N ARG A 351 28.55 -3.60 -22.85
CA ARG A 351 28.62 -4.88 -22.15
C ARG A 351 28.42 -5.99 -23.15
N VAL A 352 29.45 -6.80 -23.35
CA VAL A 352 29.46 -7.92 -24.29
C VAL A 352 29.41 -9.23 -23.52
N GLY A 353 28.45 -10.09 -23.86
CA GLY A 353 28.26 -11.40 -23.23
C GLY A 353 28.90 -12.55 -24.00
N ASN A 354 28.72 -13.75 -23.47
CA ASN A 354 29.22 -14.96 -24.09
C ASN A 354 28.44 -15.31 -25.37
N LYS A 355 29.14 -15.64 -26.46
CA LYS A 355 28.53 -16.08 -27.74
C LYS A 355 27.51 -17.21 -27.62
N LYS A 356 27.66 -18.11 -26.64
CA LYS A 356 26.75 -19.24 -26.35
C LYS A 356 25.48 -18.84 -25.59
N SER A 357 25.36 -17.58 -25.17
CA SER A 357 24.17 -17.04 -24.50
C SER A 357 23.45 -16.05 -25.40
N ASN A 358 22.20 -15.74 -25.05
CA ASN A 358 21.47 -14.58 -25.56
C ASN A 358 21.54 -13.37 -24.61
N LEU A 359 22.17 -13.53 -23.45
CA LEU A 359 22.33 -12.46 -22.45
C LEU A 359 23.74 -11.87 -22.54
N SER A 360 23.80 -10.54 -22.53
CA SER A 360 25.01 -9.73 -22.43
C SER A 360 25.43 -9.51 -20.96
N ASN A 361 25.31 -10.52 -20.11
CA ASN A 361 25.56 -10.39 -18.68
C ASN A 361 27.06 -10.50 -18.40
N VAL A 362 27.63 -9.51 -17.70
CA VAL A 362 29.07 -9.45 -17.38
C VAL A 362 29.45 -10.43 -16.27
N ALA A 363 28.51 -10.73 -15.35
CA ALA A 363 28.78 -11.51 -14.14
C ALA A 363 29.14 -12.99 -14.36
N THR A 364 28.89 -13.56 -15.55
CA THR A 364 28.99 -15.01 -15.81
C THR A 364 29.71 -15.32 -17.13
N ASP A 365 30.79 -14.59 -17.46
CA ASP A 365 31.67 -14.71 -18.65
C ASP A 365 31.51 -13.56 -19.69
N GLY A 366 31.07 -12.37 -19.28
CA GLY A 366 31.03 -11.19 -20.17
C GLY A 366 32.17 -10.21 -19.88
N ARG A 367 32.29 -9.17 -20.72
CA ARG A 367 33.29 -8.10 -20.58
C ARG A 367 32.68 -6.73 -20.82
N VAL A 368 33.38 -5.72 -20.34
CA VAL A 368 33.14 -4.31 -20.70
C VAL A 368 34.20 -3.88 -21.72
N GLU A 369 33.82 -3.08 -22.69
CA GLU A 369 34.73 -2.53 -23.71
C GLU A 369 34.75 -1.01 -23.65
N ASP A 370 35.73 -0.40 -24.32
CA ASP A 370 35.73 1.04 -24.56
C ASP A 370 34.65 1.41 -25.57
N PHE A 371 33.89 2.47 -25.28
CA PHE A 371 32.70 2.82 -26.05
C PHE A 371 33.02 3.28 -27.47
N HIS A 372 34.03 4.13 -27.63
CA HIS A 372 34.43 4.66 -28.93
C HIS A 372 35.03 3.54 -29.79
N ALA A 373 36.01 2.81 -29.24
CA ALA A 373 36.68 1.72 -29.97
C ALA A 373 35.70 0.60 -30.38
N PHE A 374 34.72 0.27 -29.53
CA PHE A 374 33.69 -0.72 -29.86
C PHE A 374 32.85 -0.28 -31.06
N LEU A 375 32.39 0.98 -31.09
CA LEU A 375 31.56 1.47 -32.18
C LEU A 375 32.33 1.57 -33.50
N GLU A 376 33.59 1.98 -33.46
CA GLU A 376 34.46 1.95 -34.65
C GLU A 376 34.66 0.52 -35.16
N GLN A 377 34.95 -0.43 -34.26
CA GLN A 377 35.17 -1.82 -34.61
C GLN A 377 33.91 -2.47 -35.21
N GLU A 378 32.75 -2.28 -34.59
CA GLU A 378 31.52 -2.95 -34.98
C GLU A 378 30.82 -2.26 -36.17
N PHE A 379 30.93 -0.94 -36.32
CA PHE A 379 30.17 -0.18 -37.31
C PHE A 379 31.01 0.61 -38.33
N GLY A 380 32.35 0.60 -38.21
CA GLY A 380 33.26 1.25 -39.15
C GLY A 380 32.95 2.74 -39.31
N LYS A 381 32.75 3.19 -40.56
CA LYS A 381 32.48 4.60 -40.90
C LYS A 381 31.24 5.20 -40.19
N ASN A 382 30.28 4.37 -39.81
CA ASN A 382 29.07 4.82 -39.10
C ASN A 382 29.28 4.91 -37.58
N GLY A 383 30.40 4.40 -37.05
CA GLY A 383 30.68 4.34 -35.61
C GLY A 383 30.54 5.69 -34.92
N ALA A 384 31.16 6.74 -35.47
CA ALA A 384 31.08 8.10 -34.92
C ALA A 384 29.65 8.67 -34.90
N THR A 385 28.83 8.37 -35.92
CA THR A 385 27.43 8.78 -35.95
C THR A 385 26.62 8.06 -34.87
N TYR A 386 26.80 6.74 -34.74
CA TYR A 386 26.15 5.95 -33.71
C TYR A 386 26.57 6.38 -32.31
N GLU A 387 27.83 6.76 -32.13
CA GLU A 387 28.36 7.28 -30.88
C GLU A 387 27.64 8.56 -30.48
N HIS A 388 27.59 9.54 -31.38
CA HIS A 388 26.91 10.81 -31.16
C HIS A 388 25.42 10.59 -30.83
N ASP A 389 24.74 9.74 -31.60
CA ASP A 389 23.32 9.46 -31.41
C ASP A 389 23.03 8.78 -30.07
N ILE A 390 23.85 7.80 -29.65
CA ILE A 390 23.70 7.12 -28.37
C ILE A 390 23.96 8.07 -27.19
N LEU A 391 24.98 8.94 -27.27
CA LEU A 391 25.26 9.94 -26.24
C LEU A 391 24.07 10.90 -26.09
N ARG A 392 23.56 11.43 -27.21
CA ARG A 392 22.37 12.30 -27.26
C ARG A 392 21.15 11.59 -26.67
N LEU A 393 20.82 10.40 -27.18
CA LEU A 393 19.66 9.61 -26.74
C LEU A 393 19.71 9.29 -25.24
N SER A 394 20.89 9.03 -24.69
CA SER A 394 21.05 8.73 -23.26
C SER A 394 20.58 9.89 -22.39
N LEU A 395 20.97 11.12 -22.72
CA LEU A 395 20.58 12.32 -21.98
C LEU A 395 19.12 12.71 -22.23
N GLU A 396 18.69 12.66 -23.49
CA GLU A 396 17.30 12.97 -23.86
C GLU A 396 16.29 12.02 -23.21
N LEU A 397 16.60 10.72 -23.17
CA LEU A 397 15.78 9.73 -22.47
C LEU A 397 15.76 10.01 -20.98
N ALA A 398 16.89 10.33 -20.36
CA ALA A 398 16.95 10.65 -18.94
C ALA A 398 16.04 11.83 -18.59
N GLN A 399 16.18 12.95 -19.32
CA GLN A 399 15.34 14.14 -19.16
C GLN A 399 13.86 13.83 -19.39
N TYR A 400 13.54 13.04 -20.41
CA TYR A 400 12.15 12.68 -20.70
C TYR A 400 11.55 11.79 -19.61
N LEU A 401 12.29 10.79 -19.14
CA LEU A 401 11.85 9.93 -18.05
C LEU A 401 11.68 10.73 -16.77
N ASP A 402 12.60 11.63 -16.47
CA ASP A 402 12.51 12.51 -15.31
C ASP A 402 11.26 13.40 -15.37
N LYS A 403 10.94 13.98 -16.54
CA LYS A 403 9.70 14.75 -16.75
C LYS A 403 8.44 13.90 -16.54
N LEU A 404 8.43 12.64 -16.97
CA LEU A 404 7.33 11.70 -16.71
C LEU A 404 7.16 11.35 -15.22
N HIS A 405 8.19 11.60 -14.41
CA HIS A 405 8.23 11.37 -12.96
C HIS A 405 8.32 12.69 -12.18
N TYR A 406 7.79 13.80 -12.73
CA TYR A 406 7.72 15.10 -12.05
C TYR A 406 9.08 15.59 -11.54
N PHE A 407 10.12 15.34 -12.32
CA PHE A 407 11.51 15.73 -12.07
C PHE A 407 12.15 15.09 -10.83
N ALA A 408 11.57 14.00 -10.32
CA ALA A 408 12.00 13.36 -9.08
C ALA A 408 13.16 12.36 -9.24
N LEU A 409 13.63 12.08 -10.46
CA LEU A 409 14.71 11.12 -10.70
C LEU A 409 16.08 11.80 -10.57
N ASP A 410 17.07 11.05 -10.11
CA ASP A 410 18.43 11.53 -9.84
C ASP A 410 19.51 10.73 -10.59
N GLU A 411 19.30 9.43 -10.76
CA GLU A 411 20.26 8.51 -11.39
C GLU A 411 19.53 7.45 -12.22
N LEU A 412 20.01 7.21 -13.45
CA LEU A 412 19.50 6.17 -14.33
C LEU A 412 20.63 5.37 -15.00
N GLY A 413 20.44 4.07 -15.10
CA GLY A 413 21.16 3.20 -16.02
C GLY A 413 20.25 2.80 -17.16
N ILE A 414 20.57 3.26 -18.37
CA ILE A 414 19.81 3.03 -19.60
C ILE A 414 20.57 2.01 -20.46
N ASP A 415 19.89 0.93 -20.83
CA ASP A 415 20.44 -0.13 -21.68
C ASP A 415 19.95 0.07 -23.12
N LEU A 416 20.86 0.55 -23.98
CA LEU A 416 20.62 0.81 -25.40
C LEU A 416 21.30 -0.25 -26.26
N ALA A 417 20.83 -0.44 -27.49
CA ALA A 417 21.49 -1.30 -28.47
C ALA A 417 21.18 -0.88 -29.89
N ILE A 418 22.01 -1.33 -30.84
CA ILE A 418 21.86 -1.10 -32.27
C ILE A 418 21.71 -2.48 -32.93
N ASP A 419 20.64 -2.69 -33.69
CA ASP A 419 20.45 -3.95 -34.41
C ASP A 419 21.24 -4.02 -35.74
N GLU A 420 21.22 -5.16 -36.41
CA GLU A 420 21.88 -5.36 -37.70
C GLU A 420 21.42 -4.41 -38.83
N HIS A 421 20.29 -3.71 -38.64
CA HIS A 421 19.74 -2.75 -39.58
C HIS A 421 20.04 -1.30 -39.19
N GLY A 422 20.84 -1.07 -38.15
CA GLY A 422 21.19 0.26 -37.66
C GLY A 422 20.09 0.92 -36.84
N LYS A 423 19.05 0.17 -36.42
CA LYS A 423 17.97 0.72 -35.61
C LYS A 423 18.32 0.67 -34.12
N TYR A 424 18.03 1.77 -33.43
CA TYR A 424 18.19 1.90 -31.98
C TYR A 424 17.05 1.22 -31.20
N TRP A 425 17.43 0.57 -30.10
CA TRP A 425 16.51 -0.07 -29.17
C TRP A 425 16.87 0.29 -27.73
N MET A 426 15.86 0.55 -26.90
CA MET A 426 15.99 0.63 -25.45
C MET A 426 15.46 -0.67 -24.83
N HIS A 427 16.34 -1.41 -24.19
CA HIS A 427 16.01 -2.68 -23.54
C HIS A 427 15.42 -2.49 -22.14
N GLU A 428 16.00 -1.57 -21.36
CA GLU A 428 15.62 -1.29 -19.98
C GLU A 428 16.14 0.08 -19.55
N ALA A 429 15.49 0.69 -18.56
CA ALA A 429 16.04 1.81 -17.80
C ALA A 429 15.75 1.56 -16.30
N ASN A 430 16.77 1.72 -15.47
CA ASN A 430 16.76 1.34 -14.05
C ASN A 430 17.30 2.48 -13.19
N ASN A 431 16.73 2.68 -11.99
CA ASN A 431 17.32 3.59 -10.99
C ASN A 431 18.43 2.89 -10.18
N GLY A 432 19.44 3.65 -9.75
CA GLY A 432 20.57 3.13 -8.97
C GLY A 432 21.31 1.93 -9.60
N PRO A 433 21.71 1.97 -10.88
CA PRO A 433 22.35 0.88 -11.59
C PRO A 433 23.56 0.29 -10.85
N GLN A 434 23.81 -0.99 -11.10
CA GLN A 434 25.11 -1.58 -10.79
C GLN A 434 26.17 -0.99 -11.71
N THR A 435 27.24 -0.50 -11.10
CA THR A 435 28.41 0.08 -11.76
C THR A 435 29.49 -0.99 -11.93
N ALA A 436 30.32 -0.82 -12.95
CA ALA A 436 31.54 -1.58 -13.14
C ALA A 436 32.69 -0.57 -13.24
N TYR A 437 33.57 -0.54 -12.23
CA TYR A 437 34.83 0.22 -12.25
C TYR A 437 34.75 1.76 -12.30
N HIS A 438 33.63 2.40 -11.91
CA HIS A 438 33.48 3.87 -11.95
C HIS A 438 32.73 4.45 -10.73
N GLU A 439 32.94 3.88 -9.54
CA GLU A 439 32.29 4.35 -8.31
C GLU A 439 32.72 5.78 -7.93
N GLU A 440 33.96 6.17 -8.19
CA GLU A 440 34.45 7.55 -7.97
C GLU A 440 33.67 8.56 -8.80
N LYS A 441 33.49 8.30 -10.11
CA LYS A 441 32.69 9.17 -11.00
C LYS A 441 31.24 9.27 -10.55
N ARG A 442 30.68 8.16 -10.04
CA ARG A 442 29.32 8.15 -9.49
C ARG A 442 29.20 9.02 -8.26
N ALA A 443 30.15 8.89 -7.33
CA ALA A 443 30.15 9.61 -6.06
C ALA A 443 30.13 11.13 -6.26
N ILE A 444 30.88 11.65 -7.25
CA ILE A 444 30.94 13.09 -7.57
C ILE A 444 29.53 13.68 -7.73
N ASN A 445 28.73 13.09 -8.63
CA ASN A 445 27.38 13.56 -8.90
C ASN A 445 26.41 13.23 -7.77
N THR A 446 26.56 12.06 -7.12
CA THR A 446 25.70 11.68 -5.98
C THR A 446 25.79 12.68 -4.83
N ILE A 447 27.00 13.06 -4.43
CA ILE A 447 27.20 14.04 -3.34
C ILE A 447 26.79 15.44 -3.79
N ALA A 448 27.19 15.85 -4.99
CA ALA A 448 26.87 17.18 -5.50
C ALA A 448 25.36 17.40 -5.64
N TYR A 449 24.63 16.41 -6.15
CA TYR A 449 23.17 16.51 -6.29
C TYR A 449 22.45 16.47 -4.94
N ALA A 450 22.92 15.67 -3.98
CA ALA A 450 22.36 15.71 -2.63
C ALA A 450 22.50 17.11 -2.00
N ARG A 451 23.68 17.75 -2.14
CA ARG A 451 23.90 19.13 -1.70
C ARG A 451 22.99 20.12 -2.45
N TYR A 452 22.79 19.94 -3.75
CA TYR A 452 21.85 20.74 -4.54
C TYR A 452 20.42 20.64 -4.01
N ILE A 453 19.94 19.42 -3.73
CA ILE A 453 18.61 19.18 -3.15
C ILE A 453 18.48 19.81 -1.77
N ALA A 454 19.49 19.66 -0.90
CA ALA A 454 19.53 20.26 0.43
C ALA A 454 19.50 21.80 0.37
N LYS A 455 20.38 22.39 -0.44
CA LYS A 455 20.51 23.85 -0.63
C LYS A 455 19.21 24.47 -1.12
N ASN A 456 18.54 23.81 -2.06
CA ASN A 456 17.30 24.30 -2.65
C ASN A 456 16.03 23.77 -1.97
N LYS A 457 16.16 22.97 -0.90
CA LYS A 457 15.04 22.34 -0.16
C LYS A 457 14.00 21.70 -1.08
N ILE A 458 14.44 21.03 -2.15
CA ILE A 458 13.56 20.46 -3.17
C ILE A 458 12.91 19.19 -2.60
N VAL A 459 11.58 19.18 -2.53
CA VAL A 459 10.80 18.02 -2.09
C VAL A 459 9.93 17.54 -3.24
N HIS A 460 10.10 16.27 -3.64
CA HIS A 460 9.26 15.65 -4.65
C HIS A 460 8.15 14.81 -4.02
N LYS A 461 6.93 14.92 -4.54
CA LYS A 461 5.80 14.07 -4.13
C LYS A 461 5.85 12.74 -4.88
N ASP A 462 5.58 11.67 -4.15
CA ASP A 462 5.48 10.33 -4.73
C ASP A 462 4.13 10.10 -5.39
N THR A 463 4.14 9.51 -6.59
CA THR A 463 2.92 9.14 -7.33
C THR A 463 2.56 7.65 -7.21
N VAL A 464 3.29 6.88 -6.39
CA VAL A 464 3.21 5.41 -6.38
C VAL A 464 1.95 4.89 -5.69
N VAL A 465 1.33 5.66 -4.79
CA VAL A 465 0.05 5.29 -4.17
C VAL A 465 -1.05 6.18 -4.74
N ASN A 466 -1.81 5.64 -5.69
CA ASN A 466 -3.09 6.24 -6.07
C ASN A 466 -4.03 6.10 -4.87
N SER A 467 -4.19 7.15 -4.09
CA SER A 467 -5.29 7.29 -3.17
C SER A 467 -6.56 7.66 -3.95
N ASP A 468 -7.69 7.06 -3.59
CA ASP A 468 -9.00 7.44 -4.14
C ASP A 468 -9.42 8.84 -3.64
N PHE A 469 -8.94 9.22 -2.45
CA PHE A 469 -9.06 10.56 -1.89
C PHE A 469 -7.73 11.33 -1.95
N GLN A 470 -7.79 12.58 -2.38
CA GLN A 470 -6.65 13.51 -2.39
C GLN A 470 -7.05 14.79 -1.68
N ALA A 471 -6.42 15.07 -0.54
CA ALA A 471 -6.79 16.17 0.34
C ALA A 471 -6.52 17.54 -0.29
N ASN A 472 -5.43 17.65 -1.06
CA ASN A 472 -4.96 18.89 -1.69
C ASN A 472 -5.87 19.43 -2.80
N ILE A 473 -6.66 18.58 -3.47
CA ILE A 473 -7.61 18.97 -4.54
C ILE A 473 -9.06 18.94 -4.06
N SER A 474 -9.28 18.61 -2.79
CA SER A 474 -10.61 18.54 -2.19
C SER A 474 -11.08 19.93 -1.76
N ASN A 475 -12.37 20.22 -1.97
CA ASN A 475 -13.02 21.44 -1.45
C ASN A 475 -13.52 21.28 -0.01
N LEU A 476 -13.15 20.20 0.68
CA LEU A 476 -13.57 19.93 2.06
C LEU A 476 -12.81 20.82 3.06
N ALA A 477 -13.50 21.30 4.08
CA ALA A 477 -12.88 22.04 5.17
C ALA A 477 -12.01 21.13 6.05
N PHE A 478 -10.93 21.68 6.63
CA PHE A 478 -10.16 21.00 7.65
C PHE A 478 -10.93 20.96 8.98
N ALA A 479 -10.90 19.80 9.65
CA ALA A 479 -11.42 19.65 10.99
C ALA A 479 -10.52 20.39 11.99
N PRO A 480 -11.09 21.09 13.00
CA PRO A 480 -10.31 21.85 13.96
C PRO A 480 -9.43 20.94 14.83
N THR A 481 -8.17 21.33 15.01
CA THR A 481 -7.17 20.61 15.83
C THR A 481 -7.18 21.17 17.26
N ASN A 482 -8.27 20.97 17.99
CA ASN A 482 -8.45 21.54 19.33
C ASN A 482 -7.60 20.86 20.43
N GLY A 483 -6.57 20.09 20.08
CA GLY A 483 -5.76 19.30 21.02
C GLY A 483 -6.45 18.04 21.55
N ASN A 484 -7.77 17.93 21.38
CA ASN A 484 -8.53 16.76 21.79
C ASN A 484 -8.17 15.51 20.99
N VAL A 485 -8.28 14.37 21.67
CA VAL A 485 -7.90 13.05 21.18
C VAL A 485 -8.83 12.65 20.04
N ARG A 486 -8.26 12.13 18.97
CA ARG A 486 -9.00 11.66 17.79
C ARG A 486 -9.26 10.17 17.88
N LEU A 487 -10.54 9.84 17.97
CA LEU A 487 -11.05 8.49 17.79
C LEU A 487 -11.63 8.36 16.38
N ALA A 488 -11.15 7.38 15.63
CA ALA A 488 -11.75 7.05 14.34
C ALA A 488 -12.37 5.66 14.32
N VAL A 489 -13.50 5.50 13.65
CA VAL A 489 -14.04 4.17 13.29
C VAL A 489 -13.69 3.87 11.84
N LEU A 490 -12.93 2.80 11.62
CA LEU A 490 -12.70 2.24 10.29
C LEU A 490 -13.90 1.34 9.93
N GLU A 491 -14.71 1.77 8.96
CA GLU A 491 -15.99 1.12 8.65
C GLU A 491 -16.03 0.44 7.28
N LYS A 492 -17.02 -0.44 7.11
CA LYS A 492 -17.32 -1.09 5.83
C LYS A 492 -18.07 -0.10 4.92
N PRO A 493 -17.88 -0.18 3.59
CA PRO A 493 -18.75 0.57 2.68
C PRO A 493 -20.20 0.08 2.83
N ASN A 494 -21.17 1.01 2.78
CA ASN A 494 -22.61 0.75 2.84
C ASN A 494 -23.08 0.07 4.14
N ILE A 495 -22.86 0.73 5.28
CA ILE A 495 -23.41 0.29 6.58
C ILE A 495 -24.94 0.26 6.58
N ASN A 496 -25.52 -0.62 7.40
CA ASN A 496 -26.97 -0.68 7.59
C ASN A 496 -27.46 0.33 8.65
N LYS A 497 -28.79 0.47 8.80
CA LYS A 497 -29.39 1.45 9.72
C LYS A 497 -29.02 1.22 11.20
N GLU A 498 -28.86 -0.03 11.62
CA GLU A 498 -28.47 -0.35 13.00
C GLU A 498 -27.03 0.04 13.29
N GLU A 499 -26.13 -0.16 12.32
CA GLU A 499 -24.74 0.28 12.40
C GLU A 499 -24.65 1.82 12.41
N GLU A 500 -25.43 2.50 11.57
CA GLU A 500 -25.51 3.97 11.57
C GLU A 500 -25.99 4.49 12.93
N ASN A 501 -27.03 3.89 13.50
CA ASN A 501 -27.55 4.26 14.82
C ASN A 501 -26.48 4.11 15.92
N PHE A 502 -25.63 3.08 15.85
CA PHE A 502 -24.50 2.92 16.77
C PHE A 502 -23.46 4.04 16.61
N LEU A 503 -23.09 4.37 15.37
CA LEU A 503 -22.11 5.43 15.11
C LEU A 503 -22.62 6.80 15.57
N ILE A 504 -23.93 7.04 15.47
CA ILE A 504 -24.58 8.25 16.01
C ILE A 504 -24.48 8.28 17.54
N GLU A 505 -24.79 7.18 18.23
CA GLU A 505 -24.66 7.08 19.69
C GLU A 505 -23.21 7.29 20.14
N LEU A 506 -22.25 6.69 19.43
CA LEU A 506 -20.83 6.85 19.70
C LEU A 506 -20.38 8.30 19.48
N ALA A 507 -20.84 8.95 18.41
CA ALA A 507 -20.53 10.37 18.16
C ALA A 507 -21.08 11.28 19.27
N GLN A 508 -22.30 11.02 19.74
CA GLN A 508 -22.91 11.76 20.83
C GLN A 508 -22.17 11.55 22.16
N THR A 509 -21.74 10.32 22.43
CA THR A 509 -20.95 9.98 23.62
C THR A 509 -19.57 10.64 23.55
N ALA A 510 -18.87 10.54 22.42
CA ALA A 510 -17.57 11.18 22.20
C ALA A 510 -17.64 12.69 22.41
N ARG A 511 -18.69 13.35 21.89
CA ARG A 511 -18.90 14.79 22.05
C ARG A 511 -19.07 15.21 23.52
N LYS A 512 -19.72 14.39 24.35
CA LYS A 512 -19.91 14.67 25.79
C LYS A 512 -18.59 14.60 26.56
N GLU A 513 -17.70 13.71 26.15
CA GLU A 513 -16.38 13.46 26.76
C GLU A 513 -15.25 14.22 26.05
N GLU A 514 -15.59 15.21 25.21
CA GLU A 514 -14.64 16.03 24.46
C GLU A 514 -13.69 15.25 23.52
N VAL A 515 -14.03 14.01 23.15
CA VAL A 515 -13.28 13.21 22.16
C VAL A 515 -13.67 13.60 20.74
N ASN A 516 -12.68 13.84 19.88
CA ASN A 516 -12.88 14.21 18.50
C ASN A 516 -13.13 12.95 17.64
N PHE A 517 -14.40 12.66 17.37
CA PHE A 517 -14.83 11.42 16.71
C PHE A 517 -15.16 11.60 15.23
N PHE A 518 -14.69 10.68 14.39
CA PHE A 518 -15.09 10.58 12.98
C PHE A 518 -15.07 9.13 12.47
N THR A 519 -15.70 8.90 11.33
CA THR A 519 -15.64 7.62 10.61
C THR A 519 -14.93 7.77 9.27
N PHE A 520 -14.35 6.68 8.76
CA PHE A 520 -13.72 6.65 7.45
C PHE A 520 -13.66 5.24 6.89
N THR A 521 -13.54 5.13 5.58
CA THR A 521 -13.30 3.87 4.86
C THR A 521 -11.85 3.81 4.36
N PRO A 522 -11.34 2.65 3.93
CA PRO A 522 -10.01 2.54 3.34
C PRO A 522 -9.75 3.48 2.15
N ASN A 523 -10.81 3.91 1.45
CA ASN A 523 -10.73 4.77 0.27
C ASN A 523 -10.66 6.27 0.64
N ASP A 524 -10.93 6.63 1.90
CA ASP A 524 -10.92 8.01 2.38
C ASP A 524 -9.52 8.48 2.82
N ILE A 525 -8.50 7.63 2.70
CA ILE A 525 -7.13 7.93 3.15
C ILE A 525 -6.31 8.51 1.99
N ASP A 526 -5.78 9.71 2.22
CA ASP A 526 -4.69 10.28 1.44
C ASP A 526 -3.36 9.82 2.04
N TYR A 527 -2.83 8.72 1.50
CA TYR A 527 -1.58 8.10 1.96
C TYR A 527 -0.36 9.02 1.79
N ASN A 528 -0.40 9.97 0.86
CA ASN A 528 0.73 10.86 0.61
C ASN A 528 0.76 11.95 1.67
N GLU A 529 -0.39 12.63 1.85
CA GLU A 529 -0.52 13.75 2.79
C GLU A 529 -0.74 13.32 4.24
N MET A 530 -1.00 12.02 4.50
CA MET A 530 -1.29 11.51 5.84
C MET A 530 -2.59 12.10 6.41
N LEU A 531 -3.55 12.35 5.53
CA LEU A 531 -4.84 12.95 5.83
C LEU A 531 -5.95 11.95 5.52
N ILE A 532 -7.07 12.11 6.21
CA ILE A 532 -8.25 11.28 6.05
C ILE A 532 -9.42 12.22 5.75
N LYS A 533 -10.25 11.84 4.79
CA LYS A 533 -11.60 12.37 4.67
C LYS A 533 -12.47 11.72 5.75
N GLY A 534 -12.51 12.36 6.92
CA GLY A 534 -13.31 11.91 8.06
C GLY A 534 -14.75 12.39 7.95
N ASN A 535 -15.71 11.54 8.26
CA ASN A 535 -17.12 11.91 8.39
C ASN A 535 -17.43 12.20 9.87
N PHE A 536 -17.83 13.43 10.17
CA PHE A 536 -18.16 13.93 11.51
C PHE A 536 -19.68 14.05 11.67
N PHE A 537 -20.24 13.69 12.82
CA PHE A 537 -21.67 13.83 13.06
C PHE A 537 -21.99 15.19 13.70
N GLU A 538 -22.53 16.12 12.91
CA GLU A 538 -22.80 17.51 13.30
C GLU A 538 -24.23 17.89 12.96
N ASN A 539 -24.94 18.52 13.91
CA ASN A 539 -26.32 19.00 13.72
C ASN A 539 -27.28 17.94 13.14
N GLY A 540 -27.11 16.68 13.57
CA GLY A 540 -27.94 15.55 13.13
C GLY A 540 -27.58 14.98 11.76
N LYS A 541 -26.45 15.37 11.16
CA LYS A 541 -26.01 14.90 9.84
C LYS A 541 -24.52 14.57 9.83
N TRP A 542 -24.14 13.62 8.99
CA TRP A 542 -22.73 13.34 8.69
C TRP A 542 -22.17 14.40 7.73
N VAL A 543 -21.04 15.00 8.12
CA VAL A 543 -20.33 16.06 7.39
C VAL A 543 -18.89 15.62 7.17
N ALA A 544 -18.46 15.55 5.91
CA ALA A 544 -17.10 15.21 5.58
C ALA A 544 -16.15 16.40 5.81
N LYS A 545 -15.02 16.16 6.46
CA LYS A 545 -13.92 17.12 6.68
C LYS A 545 -12.57 16.43 6.51
N ILE A 546 -11.54 17.21 6.24
CA ILE A 546 -10.17 16.72 6.18
C ILE A 546 -9.59 16.71 7.60
N VAL A 547 -9.05 15.58 8.03
CA VAL A 547 -8.46 15.42 9.37
C VAL A 547 -7.15 14.64 9.27
N THR A 548 -6.23 14.87 10.22
CA THR A 548 -5.02 14.06 10.35
C THR A 548 -5.35 12.64 10.81
N TYR A 549 -4.38 11.73 10.73
CA TYR A 549 -4.53 10.39 11.29
C TYR A 549 -4.94 10.45 12.78
N PRO A 550 -5.80 9.52 13.23
CA PRO A 550 -6.26 9.46 14.61
C PRO A 550 -5.20 8.85 15.54
N GLU A 551 -5.34 9.09 16.84
CA GLU A 551 -4.54 8.40 17.87
C GLU A 551 -5.07 7.00 18.15
N VAL A 552 -6.39 6.80 18.00
CA VAL A 552 -7.06 5.54 18.32
C VAL A 552 -8.06 5.16 17.22
N ILE A 553 -8.07 3.87 16.83
CA ILE A 553 -9.02 3.31 15.86
C ILE A 553 -9.88 2.21 16.49
N TYR A 554 -11.18 2.23 16.22
CA TYR A 554 -12.06 1.07 16.34
C TYR A 554 -12.34 0.47 14.96
N ASP A 555 -11.91 -0.78 14.72
CA ASP A 555 -12.04 -1.47 13.44
C ASP A 555 -13.38 -2.22 13.36
N ARG A 556 -14.20 -1.93 12.36
CA ARG A 556 -15.49 -2.61 12.11
C ARG A 556 -15.52 -3.37 10.78
N THR A 557 -14.37 -3.52 10.11
CA THR A 557 -14.33 -4.01 8.72
C THR A 557 -14.23 -5.52 8.56
N ASN A 558 -13.76 -6.25 9.59
CA ASN A 558 -13.37 -7.66 9.51
C ASN A 558 -12.37 -7.95 8.37
N LEU A 559 -11.55 -6.96 7.96
CA LEU A 559 -10.62 -7.09 6.84
C LEU A 559 -9.22 -7.59 7.22
N ARG A 560 -8.91 -7.70 8.52
CA ARG A 560 -7.62 -8.23 9.00
C ARG A 560 -7.35 -9.62 8.44
N GLY A 561 -6.13 -9.83 7.94
CA GLY A 561 -5.72 -11.07 7.29
C GLY A 561 -6.06 -11.18 5.80
N ASN A 562 -6.85 -10.25 5.24
CA ASN A 562 -7.08 -10.20 3.80
C ASN A 562 -5.85 -9.62 3.08
N THR A 563 -5.26 -10.40 2.18
CA THR A 563 -4.03 -10.05 1.46
C THR A 563 -4.17 -8.80 0.58
N ASN A 564 -5.36 -8.53 0.03
CA ASN A 564 -5.62 -7.38 -0.84
C ASN A 564 -5.56 -6.03 -0.11
N VAL A 565 -5.85 -6.03 1.19
CA VAL A 565 -5.88 -4.83 2.05
C VAL A 565 -4.83 -4.89 3.16
N SER A 566 -3.87 -5.81 3.06
CA SER A 566 -2.73 -5.91 3.98
C SER A 566 -1.93 -4.60 4.06
N PHE A 567 -1.89 -3.82 2.98
CA PHE A 567 -1.21 -2.53 2.95
C PHE A 567 -1.87 -1.50 3.88
N LEU A 568 -3.20 -1.51 4.02
CA LEU A 568 -3.96 -0.59 4.88
C LEU A 568 -3.53 -0.75 6.34
N TYR A 569 -3.56 -1.98 6.84
CA TYR A 569 -3.17 -2.28 8.22
C TYR A 569 -1.67 -2.07 8.47
N GLY A 570 -0.84 -2.14 7.43
CA GLY A 570 0.56 -1.74 7.49
C GLY A 570 0.78 -0.22 7.49
N GLU A 571 -0.14 0.58 6.94
CA GLU A 571 -0.12 2.04 7.04
C GLU A 571 -0.58 2.51 8.43
N LEU A 572 -1.63 1.88 8.96
CA LEU A 572 -2.22 2.21 10.25
C LEU A 572 -1.52 1.49 11.42
N SER A 573 -0.37 0.86 11.21
CA SER A 573 0.29 0.01 12.21
C SER A 573 0.73 0.75 13.47
N ASP A 574 0.99 2.06 13.34
CA ASP A 574 1.45 2.92 14.43
C ASP A 574 0.30 3.50 15.25
N ILE A 575 -0.94 3.23 14.85
CA ILE A 575 -2.15 3.72 15.53
C ILE A 575 -2.66 2.61 16.44
N GLN A 576 -3.07 2.98 17.66
CA GLN A 576 -3.62 2.02 18.60
C GLN A 576 -5.02 1.59 18.15
N PHE A 577 -5.23 0.28 18.01
CA PHE A 577 -6.55 -0.29 17.77
C PHE A 577 -7.17 -0.75 19.08
N ILE A 578 -8.41 -0.31 19.35
CA ILE A 578 -9.19 -0.73 20.53
C ILE A 578 -9.48 -2.22 20.45
N ASN A 579 -9.95 -2.68 19.28
CA ASN A 579 -10.23 -4.08 19.04
C ASN A 579 -9.17 -4.72 18.12
N LYS A 580 -8.70 -5.90 18.52
CA LYS A 580 -7.79 -6.75 17.75
C LYS A 580 -8.49 -8.07 17.46
N TRP A 581 -8.27 -8.57 16.25
CA TRP A 581 -8.79 -9.86 15.79
C TRP A 581 -7.64 -10.73 15.26
N PRO A 582 -7.76 -12.07 15.35
CA PRO A 582 -6.72 -12.97 14.89
C PRO A 582 -6.71 -13.04 13.35
N VAL A 583 -5.52 -13.17 12.78
CA VAL A 583 -5.32 -13.35 11.32
C VAL A 583 -5.48 -14.82 10.90
N GLU A 584 -5.18 -15.74 11.81
CA GLU A 584 -5.25 -17.19 11.60
C GLU A 584 -6.38 -17.78 12.44
N TYR A 585 -7.32 -18.47 11.80
CA TYR A 585 -8.48 -19.05 12.45
C TYR A 585 -8.24 -20.52 12.81
N GLN A 586 -8.61 -20.91 14.03
CA GLN A 586 -8.65 -22.32 14.44
C GLN A 586 -9.99 -22.97 14.09
N LEU A 587 -9.98 -24.29 13.95
CA LEU A 587 -11.20 -25.09 13.82
C LEU A 587 -12.05 -24.96 15.10
N ARG A 588 -13.38 -24.91 14.98
CA ARG A 588 -14.28 -24.83 16.14
C ARG A 588 -14.04 -25.97 17.14
N SER A 589 -13.85 -27.19 16.65
CA SER A 589 -13.52 -28.34 17.49
C SER A 589 -12.26 -28.13 18.34
N ASN A 590 -11.22 -27.51 17.79
CA ASN A 590 -10.01 -27.19 18.56
C ASN A 590 -10.29 -26.15 19.64
N ILE A 591 -11.08 -25.11 19.32
CA ILE A 591 -11.51 -24.11 20.29
C ILE A 591 -12.29 -24.80 21.43
N TYR A 592 -13.24 -25.68 21.11
CA TYR A 592 -14.01 -26.40 22.11
C TYR A 592 -13.14 -27.29 23.00
N GLN A 593 -12.13 -27.97 22.44
CA GLN A 593 -11.18 -28.74 23.24
C GLN A 593 -10.38 -27.86 24.21
N ASN A 594 -9.91 -26.70 23.76
CA ASN A 594 -9.22 -25.75 24.64
C ASN A 594 -10.13 -25.22 25.76
N LEU A 595 -11.43 -25.04 25.49
CA LEU A 595 -12.40 -24.61 26.51
C LEU A 595 -12.64 -25.68 27.58
N LEU A 596 -12.54 -26.97 27.23
CA LEU A 596 -12.69 -28.07 28.19
C LEU A 596 -11.56 -28.16 29.22
N GLU A 597 -10.42 -27.51 29.00
CA GLU A 597 -9.32 -27.46 29.97
C GLU A 597 -9.63 -26.58 31.20
N GLU A 598 -10.71 -25.79 31.15
CA GLU A 598 -11.15 -24.93 32.24
C GLU A 598 -12.32 -25.59 32.98
N ASP A 599 -12.11 -25.98 34.25
CA ASP A 599 -13.05 -26.81 35.04
C ASP A 599 -14.50 -26.28 35.05
N ASN A 600 -14.69 -24.96 35.14
CA ASN A 600 -16.03 -24.36 35.13
C ASN A 600 -16.70 -24.45 33.75
N LEU A 601 -15.92 -24.36 32.67
CA LEU A 601 -16.45 -24.44 31.31
C LEU A 601 -16.72 -25.89 30.92
N ALA A 602 -15.89 -26.84 31.36
CA ALA A 602 -16.08 -28.26 31.12
C ALA A 602 -17.46 -28.75 31.57
N ASN A 603 -17.94 -28.27 32.72
CA ASN A 603 -19.26 -28.61 33.27
C ASN A 603 -20.44 -27.98 32.50
N CYS A 604 -20.19 -26.91 31.75
CA CYS A 604 -21.21 -26.17 30.99
C CYS A 604 -21.09 -26.38 29.48
N MET A 605 -20.14 -27.19 29.00
CA MET A 605 -19.94 -27.45 27.58
C MET A 605 -20.80 -28.65 27.14
N PRO A 606 -21.73 -28.47 26.18
CA PRO A 606 -22.46 -29.59 25.61
C PRO A 606 -21.50 -30.53 24.87
N ALA A 607 -21.83 -31.82 24.85
CA ALA A 607 -21.02 -32.81 24.16
C ALA A 607 -20.89 -32.48 22.66
N PHE A 608 -19.69 -32.59 22.10
CA PHE A 608 -19.43 -32.30 20.70
C PHE A 608 -18.50 -33.30 20.03
N LYS A 609 -18.54 -33.35 18.69
CA LYS A 609 -17.67 -34.19 17.86
C LYS A 609 -17.50 -33.62 16.46
N SER A 610 -16.29 -33.68 15.92
CA SER A 610 -16.06 -33.43 14.49
C SER A 610 -16.70 -34.53 13.65
N VAL A 611 -17.47 -34.13 12.64
CA VAL A 611 -18.25 -35.03 11.79
C VAL A 611 -17.38 -35.51 10.64
N THR A 612 -17.20 -36.82 10.55
CA THR A 612 -16.47 -37.45 9.43
C THR A 612 -17.42 -38.19 8.50
N ARG A 613 -18.55 -38.67 9.03
CA ARG A 613 -19.54 -39.47 8.31
C ARG A 613 -20.94 -39.14 8.81
N THR A 614 -21.96 -39.32 7.98
CA THR A 614 -23.37 -39.08 8.39
C THR A 614 -23.80 -39.90 9.60
N ARG A 615 -23.20 -41.08 9.81
CA ARG A 615 -23.46 -41.92 10.98
C ARG A 615 -23.14 -41.20 12.30
N ASP A 616 -22.13 -40.34 12.33
CA ASP A 616 -21.77 -39.55 13.51
C ASP A 616 -22.95 -38.66 13.93
N ILE A 617 -23.65 -38.06 12.95
CA ILE A 617 -24.80 -37.19 13.18
C ILE A 617 -25.98 -37.96 13.76
N PHE A 618 -26.34 -39.11 13.16
CA PHE A 618 -27.46 -39.92 13.64
C PHE A 618 -27.20 -40.55 15.01
N GLN A 619 -25.96 -40.97 15.32
CA GLN A 619 -25.60 -41.45 16.65
C GLN A 619 -25.79 -40.38 17.73
N TYR A 620 -25.40 -39.14 17.43
CA TYR A 620 -25.62 -38.01 18.32
C TYR A 620 -27.11 -37.69 18.48
N LEU A 621 -27.90 -37.74 17.40
CA LEU A 621 -29.36 -37.59 17.45
C LEU A 621 -30.05 -38.67 18.29
N ASP A 622 -29.59 -39.90 18.21
CA ASP A 622 -30.14 -41.01 18.99
C ASP A 622 -29.86 -40.84 20.47
N LYS A 623 -28.64 -40.39 20.81
CA LYS A 623 -28.19 -40.15 22.20
C LYS A 623 -28.87 -38.93 22.82
N TYR A 624 -28.85 -37.79 22.15
CA TYR A 624 -29.21 -36.48 22.74
C TYR A 624 -30.58 -35.95 22.31
N LYS A 625 -31.22 -36.53 21.28
CA LYS A 625 -32.50 -36.12 20.67
C LYS A 625 -32.52 -34.72 20.03
N LYS A 626 -31.82 -33.73 20.57
CA LYS A 626 -31.61 -32.39 20.01
C LYS A 626 -30.11 -32.16 19.80
N VAL A 627 -29.73 -31.73 18.60
CA VAL A 627 -28.33 -31.47 18.24
C VAL A 627 -28.23 -30.24 17.36
N MET A 628 -27.04 -29.67 17.32
CA MET A 628 -26.65 -28.54 16.51
C MET A 628 -25.48 -28.90 15.62
N LEU A 629 -25.59 -28.61 14.33
CA LEU A 629 -24.57 -28.91 13.33
C LEU A 629 -24.06 -27.60 12.70
N ARG A 630 -22.73 -27.41 12.67
CA ARG A 630 -22.06 -26.19 12.20
C ARG A 630 -20.83 -26.49 11.36
N THR A 631 -20.35 -25.53 10.57
CA THR A 631 -19.06 -25.65 9.88
C THR A 631 -17.88 -25.43 10.82
N GLU A 632 -16.80 -26.19 10.62
CA GLU A 632 -15.54 -26.07 11.40
C GLU A 632 -14.81 -24.75 11.09
N THR A 633 -14.97 -24.21 9.88
CA THR A 633 -14.42 -22.92 9.44
C THR A 633 -15.52 -22.06 8.79
N GLY A 634 -15.42 -20.73 8.92
CA GLY A 634 -16.38 -19.78 8.34
C GLY A 634 -16.78 -18.67 9.32
N SER A 635 -17.84 -17.92 8.99
CA SER A 635 -18.41 -16.93 9.92
C SER A 635 -18.76 -17.64 11.23
N PHE A 636 -18.10 -17.29 12.33
CA PHE A 636 -18.40 -17.85 13.66
C PHE A 636 -19.87 -17.64 14.05
N LEU A 637 -20.50 -16.62 13.45
CA LEU A 637 -21.91 -16.24 13.60
C LEU A 637 -22.84 -16.86 12.55
N GLY A 638 -22.35 -17.74 11.68
CA GLY A 638 -23.10 -18.36 10.56
C GLY A 638 -23.87 -19.63 10.92
N GLU A 639 -25.18 -19.60 10.62
CA GLU A 639 -26.08 -20.68 10.18
C GLU A 639 -25.85 -22.09 10.76
N ALA A 640 -26.21 -22.25 12.04
CA ALA A 640 -26.30 -23.57 12.65
C ALA A 640 -27.57 -24.30 12.19
N HIS A 641 -27.44 -25.58 11.87
CA HIS A 641 -28.56 -26.48 11.63
C HIS A 641 -28.98 -27.13 12.95
N TYR A 642 -30.16 -26.78 13.46
CA TYR A 642 -30.73 -27.39 14.66
C TYR A 642 -31.58 -28.58 14.27
N ILE A 643 -31.33 -29.75 14.84
CA ILE A 643 -32.02 -30.98 14.48
C ILE A 643 -32.63 -31.62 15.72
N LYS A 644 -33.93 -31.88 15.69
CA LYS A 644 -34.68 -32.55 16.76
C LYS A 644 -35.30 -33.85 16.25
N LYS A 645 -35.01 -34.97 16.91
CA LYS A 645 -35.69 -36.25 16.70
C LYS A 645 -37.07 -36.21 17.36
N MET A 646 -38.11 -36.49 16.57
CA MET A 646 -39.50 -36.47 17.01
C MET A 646 -39.94 -37.87 17.48
N GLU A 647 -40.98 -37.93 18.31
CA GLU A 647 -41.55 -39.19 18.83
C GLU A 647 -42.04 -40.13 17.72
N ASN A 648 -42.51 -39.57 16.60
CA ASN A 648 -42.97 -40.32 15.43
C ASN A 648 -41.83 -40.86 14.54
N GLY A 649 -40.58 -40.81 15.00
CA GLY A 649 -39.40 -41.27 14.27
C GLY A 649 -38.92 -40.35 13.14
N LYS A 650 -39.57 -39.21 12.92
CA LYS A 650 -39.12 -38.18 11.96
C LYS A 650 -38.14 -37.20 12.60
N TYR A 651 -37.50 -36.40 11.76
CA TYR A 651 -36.50 -35.42 12.18
C TYR A 651 -36.93 -34.02 11.77
N GLN A 652 -37.03 -33.11 12.73
CA GLN A 652 -37.25 -31.70 12.49
C GLN A 652 -35.88 -31.02 12.30
N LEU A 653 -35.66 -30.42 11.14
CA LEU A 653 -34.50 -29.60 10.84
C LEU A 653 -34.94 -28.13 10.80
N SER A 654 -34.37 -27.34 11.70
CA SER A 654 -34.59 -25.90 11.81
C SER A 654 -33.31 -25.17 11.41
N HIS A 655 -33.48 -24.14 10.58
CA HIS A 655 -32.39 -23.30 10.07
C HIS A 655 -32.95 -21.93 9.70
N ASP A 656 -32.42 -20.88 10.33
CA ASP A 656 -32.96 -19.53 10.30
C ASP A 656 -34.48 -19.49 10.55
N LYS A 657 -35.26 -19.09 9.54
CA LYS A 657 -36.72 -19.00 9.54
C LYS A 657 -37.40 -20.26 8.99
N SER A 658 -36.63 -21.27 8.60
CA SER A 658 -37.16 -22.50 7.98
C SER A 658 -37.17 -23.63 8.98
N CYS A 659 -38.32 -24.29 9.10
CA CYS A 659 -38.49 -25.51 9.87
C CYS A 659 -39.12 -26.56 8.96
N LYS A 660 -38.39 -27.65 8.71
CA LYS A 660 -38.84 -28.74 7.83
C LYS A 660 -38.72 -30.07 8.54
N VAL A 661 -39.73 -30.91 8.38
CA VAL A 661 -39.72 -32.29 8.89
C VAL A 661 -39.29 -33.23 7.78
N TYR A 662 -38.32 -34.09 8.09
CA TYR A 662 -37.75 -35.06 7.18
C TYR A 662 -37.93 -36.48 7.72
N ASN A 663 -38.13 -37.43 6.80
CA ASN A 663 -37.83 -38.84 7.08
C ASN A 663 -36.30 -39.05 7.03
N GLU A 664 -35.81 -40.16 7.58
CA GLU A 664 -34.37 -40.42 7.73
C GLU A 664 -33.60 -40.37 6.40
N LEU A 665 -34.08 -41.06 5.37
CA LEU A 665 -33.37 -41.20 4.09
C LEU A 665 -33.16 -39.85 3.36
N PRO A 666 -34.18 -38.99 3.21
CA PRO A 666 -33.99 -37.62 2.70
C PRO A 666 -33.00 -36.78 3.51
N LEU A 667 -33.05 -36.88 4.84
CA LEU A 667 -32.14 -36.13 5.71
C LEU A 667 -30.69 -36.63 5.58
N LEU A 668 -30.51 -37.95 5.50
CA LEU A 668 -29.22 -38.58 5.27
C LEU A 668 -28.58 -38.12 3.96
N ASN A 669 -29.35 -38.02 2.88
CA ASN A 669 -28.86 -37.49 1.60
C ASN A 669 -28.44 -36.02 1.71
N LYS A 670 -29.19 -35.21 2.47
CA LYS A 670 -28.83 -33.81 2.74
C LYS A 670 -27.51 -33.71 3.51
N PHE A 671 -27.30 -34.53 4.54
CA PHE A 671 -26.04 -34.53 5.29
C PHE A 671 -24.86 -35.05 4.49
N LYS A 672 -25.04 -36.05 3.61
CA LYS A 672 -23.99 -36.51 2.68
C LYS A 672 -23.49 -35.34 1.82
N LYS A 673 -24.40 -34.52 1.30
CA LYS A 673 -24.06 -33.33 0.52
C LYS A 673 -23.27 -32.31 1.37
N LEU A 674 -23.78 -31.96 2.55
CA LEU A 674 -23.13 -30.98 3.44
C LEU A 674 -21.70 -31.39 3.84
N ILE A 675 -21.49 -32.66 4.18
CA ILE A 675 -20.16 -33.20 4.55
C ILE A 675 -19.21 -33.18 3.34
N SER A 676 -19.70 -33.40 2.12
CA SER A 676 -18.85 -33.35 0.92
C SER A 676 -18.39 -31.93 0.54
N GLU A 677 -19.13 -30.92 0.99
CA GLU A 677 -18.87 -29.51 0.67
C GLU A 677 -18.04 -28.81 1.75
N THR A 678 -18.17 -29.22 3.02
CA THR A 678 -17.57 -28.52 4.17
C THR A 678 -17.22 -29.47 5.32
N ASN A 679 -16.22 -29.08 6.13
CA ASN A 679 -15.94 -29.74 7.41
C ASN A 679 -16.96 -29.29 8.46
N LEU A 680 -17.50 -30.23 9.23
CA LEU A 680 -18.59 -29.97 10.17
C LEU A 680 -18.26 -30.44 11.59
N VAL A 681 -18.84 -29.76 12.58
CA VAL A 681 -18.86 -30.16 13.98
C VAL A 681 -20.32 -30.31 14.42
N ILE A 682 -20.62 -31.40 15.14
CA ILE A 682 -21.91 -31.63 15.78
C ILE A 682 -21.78 -31.42 17.29
N GLN A 683 -22.79 -30.82 17.89
CA GLN A 683 -22.88 -30.53 19.31
C GLN A 683 -24.28 -30.90 19.83
N GLU A 684 -24.39 -31.33 21.07
CA GLU A 684 -25.68 -31.40 21.78
C GLU A 684 -26.34 -30.01 21.85
N ASP A 685 -27.66 -29.95 21.72
CA ASP A 685 -28.41 -28.71 21.90
C ASP A 685 -29.24 -28.77 23.20
N PRO A 686 -28.70 -28.29 24.33
CA PRO A 686 -29.34 -28.42 25.64
C PRO A 686 -30.46 -27.40 25.87
N ARG A 687 -30.69 -26.46 24.94
CA ARG A 687 -31.63 -25.37 25.17
C ARG A 687 -33.08 -25.88 25.29
N GLU A 688 -33.84 -25.20 26.16
CA GLU A 688 -35.29 -25.39 26.28
C GLU A 688 -35.98 -25.08 24.93
N ASN A 689 -35.68 -23.91 24.39
CA ASN A 689 -36.15 -23.39 23.11
C ASN A 689 -34.96 -22.95 22.23
N LEU A 690 -35.22 -22.45 21.03
CA LEU A 690 -34.12 -22.02 20.14
C LEU A 690 -33.49 -20.67 20.56
N ASN A 691 -33.85 -20.10 21.71
CA ASN A 691 -33.34 -18.81 22.14
C ASN A 691 -31.89 -18.93 22.62
N THR A 692 -31.10 -17.92 22.31
CA THR A 692 -29.67 -17.88 22.65
C THR A 692 -29.35 -16.56 23.35
N ILE A 693 -28.61 -16.63 24.44
CA ILE A 693 -28.07 -15.46 25.13
C ILE A 693 -26.75 -15.09 24.45
N SER A 694 -26.64 -13.87 23.92
CA SER A 694 -25.45 -13.36 23.27
C SER A 694 -24.80 -12.32 24.17
N VAL A 695 -23.52 -12.51 24.49
CA VAL A 695 -22.71 -11.65 25.36
C VAL A 695 -21.52 -11.15 24.56
N HIS A 696 -21.39 -9.83 24.44
CA HIS A 696 -20.24 -9.18 23.83
C HIS A 696 -19.31 -8.67 24.92
N LEU A 697 -18.06 -9.12 24.87
CA LEU A 697 -17.00 -8.72 25.79
C LEU A 697 -15.89 -7.97 25.05
N MET A 698 -15.32 -6.98 25.73
CA MET A 698 -14.13 -6.27 25.28
C MET A 698 -13.16 -6.13 26.45
N GLU A 699 -11.86 -6.21 26.16
CA GLU A 699 -10.85 -5.86 27.14
C GLU A 699 -10.89 -4.36 27.45
N ASN A 700 -10.73 -4.02 28.72
CA ASN A 700 -10.46 -2.65 29.15
C ASN A 700 -8.93 -2.35 29.07
N PRO A 701 -8.50 -1.10 29.32
CA PRO A 701 -7.08 -0.71 29.30
C PRO A 701 -6.19 -1.38 30.36
N PHE A 702 -6.78 -2.14 31.28
CA PHE A 702 -6.10 -2.95 32.30
C PHE A 702 -6.06 -4.45 31.94
N HIS A 703 -6.48 -4.80 30.72
CA HIS A 703 -6.55 -6.18 30.22
C HIS A 703 -7.58 -7.06 30.95
N GLU A 704 -8.63 -6.46 31.50
CA GLU A 704 -9.75 -7.19 32.09
C GLU A 704 -10.94 -7.24 31.13
N TRP A 705 -11.65 -8.38 31.11
CA TRP A 705 -12.83 -8.57 30.26
C TRP A 705 -14.06 -7.90 30.84
N GLU A 706 -14.66 -7.00 30.07
CA GLU A 706 -15.90 -6.33 30.44
C GLU A 706 -17.03 -6.67 29.47
N MET A 707 -18.23 -6.90 30.03
CA MET A 707 -19.43 -7.15 29.25
C MET A 707 -20.02 -5.81 28.78
N VAL A 708 -19.87 -5.52 27.49
CA VAL A 708 -20.24 -4.24 26.87
C VAL A 708 -21.61 -4.26 26.18
N SER A 709 -22.18 -5.46 25.98
CA SER A 709 -23.55 -5.64 25.49
C SER A 709 -24.01 -7.07 25.76
N SER A 710 -25.27 -7.26 26.16
CA SER A 710 -25.87 -8.58 26.28
C SER A 710 -27.36 -8.58 25.94
N TYR A 711 -27.81 -9.61 25.22
CA TYR A 711 -29.20 -9.74 24.77
C TYR A 711 -29.59 -11.18 24.51
N VAL A 712 -30.89 -11.45 24.50
CA VAL A 712 -31.46 -12.75 24.13
C VAL A 712 -32.01 -12.66 22.71
N LYS A 713 -31.53 -13.57 21.86
CA LYS A 713 -32.07 -13.80 20.51
C LYS A 713 -33.28 -14.72 20.65
N LEU A 714 -34.48 -14.19 20.41
CA LEU A 714 -35.69 -15.00 20.39
C LEU A 714 -35.82 -15.67 19.02
N HIS A 715 -35.95 -16.98 18.99
CA HIS A 715 -36.12 -17.75 17.74
C HIS A 715 -37.53 -18.33 17.67
N SER A 716 -38.32 -17.83 16.72
CA SER A 716 -39.66 -18.34 16.42
C SER A 716 -39.68 -19.02 15.05
N CYS A 717 -40.11 -20.28 15.00
CA CYS A 717 -40.37 -20.97 13.73
C CYS A 717 -41.66 -20.51 13.02
N SER A 718 -42.49 -19.67 13.66
CA SER A 718 -43.85 -19.32 13.19
C SER A 718 -44.09 -17.83 12.91
N LYS A 719 -43.26 -16.92 13.44
CA LYS A 719 -43.33 -15.48 13.17
C LYS A 719 -42.07 -15.01 12.45
N SER A 720 -42.21 -14.09 11.49
CA SER A 720 -41.12 -13.59 10.65
C SER A 720 -40.11 -12.67 11.37
N SER A 721 -40.16 -12.59 12.70
CA SER A 721 -39.35 -11.70 13.55
C SER A 721 -38.36 -12.48 14.43
N ASN A 722 -37.05 -12.29 14.19
CA ASN A 722 -36.00 -12.59 15.16
C ASN A 722 -35.93 -11.41 16.13
N GLU A 723 -36.82 -11.40 17.11
CA GLU A 723 -36.85 -10.35 18.13
C GLU A 723 -35.63 -10.50 19.05
N LYS A 724 -35.04 -9.37 19.44
CA LYS A 724 -33.91 -9.32 20.37
C LYS A 724 -34.35 -8.51 21.58
N VAL A 725 -34.18 -9.07 22.76
CA VAL A 725 -34.57 -8.43 24.02
C VAL A 725 -33.36 -8.33 24.95
N SER A 726 -33.33 -7.30 25.78
CA SER A 726 -32.28 -7.12 26.77
C SER A 726 -32.22 -8.35 27.67
N LEU A 727 -31.00 -8.81 27.98
CA LEU A 727 -30.80 -9.93 28.89
C LEU A 727 -31.47 -9.66 30.25
N THR A 728 -31.21 -8.48 30.82
CA THR A 728 -31.78 -8.05 32.10
C THR A 728 -33.31 -8.04 32.06
N ASN A 729 -33.91 -7.48 31.00
CA ASN A 729 -35.37 -7.45 30.87
C ASN A 729 -35.96 -8.86 30.70
N TYR A 730 -35.28 -9.72 29.93
CA TYR A 730 -35.70 -11.10 29.74
C TYR A 730 -35.68 -11.87 31.06
N LEU A 731 -34.61 -11.75 31.83
CA LEU A 731 -34.48 -12.41 33.13
C LEU A 731 -35.53 -11.89 34.13
N HIS A 732 -35.76 -10.58 34.21
CA HIS A 732 -36.78 -10.00 35.08
C HIS A 732 -38.23 -10.29 34.67
N SER A 733 -38.48 -10.60 33.39
CA SER A 733 -39.82 -10.99 32.91
C SER A 733 -40.26 -12.38 33.35
N LYS A 734 -39.35 -13.16 33.96
CA LYS A 734 -39.64 -14.50 34.50
C LYS A 734 -39.93 -14.37 35.99
N GLU A 735 -40.96 -15.08 36.47
CA GLU A 735 -41.63 -14.85 37.77
C GLU A 735 -40.77 -15.08 39.03
N ASP A 736 -39.48 -15.41 38.92
CA ASP A 736 -38.64 -15.85 40.05
C ASP A 736 -37.34 -15.03 40.19
N SER A 737 -37.39 -13.98 41.02
CA SER A 737 -36.38 -12.91 41.03
C SER A 737 -35.02 -13.26 41.68
N GLN A 738 -34.96 -14.21 42.63
CA GLN A 738 -33.71 -14.60 43.29
C GLN A 738 -32.84 -15.51 42.42
N ASP A 739 -33.45 -16.52 41.79
CA ASP A 739 -32.76 -17.41 40.84
C ASP A 739 -32.16 -16.65 39.66
N MET A 740 -32.84 -15.61 39.18
CA MET A 740 -32.40 -14.85 38.02
C MET A 740 -31.16 -13.98 38.26
N ASN A 741 -30.98 -13.48 39.49
CA ASN A 741 -29.74 -12.80 39.86
C ASN A 741 -28.54 -13.76 39.92
N HIS A 742 -28.76 -15.03 40.27
CA HIS A 742 -27.71 -16.06 40.24
C HIS A 742 -27.30 -16.38 38.79
N ILE A 743 -28.30 -16.58 37.92
CA ILE A 743 -28.08 -16.86 36.49
C ILE A 743 -27.32 -15.72 35.81
N GLU A 744 -27.63 -14.46 36.11
CA GLU A 744 -26.88 -13.33 35.55
C GLU A 744 -25.40 -13.34 35.98
N LYS A 745 -25.11 -13.67 37.24
CA LYS A 745 -23.73 -13.80 37.74
C LYS A 745 -22.99 -14.94 37.04
N ASP A 746 -23.65 -16.08 36.85
CA ASP A 746 -23.06 -17.23 36.16
C ASP A 746 -22.79 -16.91 34.69
N ILE A 747 -23.70 -16.20 34.01
CA ILE A 747 -23.49 -15.71 32.63
C ILE A 747 -22.21 -14.87 32.56
N ARG A 748 -22.02 -13.92 33.48
CA ARG A 748 -20.82 -13.06 33.52
C ARG A 748 -19.55 -13.89 33.77
N LEU A 749 -19.60 -14.81 34.73
CA LEU A 749 -18.46 -15.67 35.08
C LEU A 749 -18.06 -16.58 33.91
N LEU A 750 -19.01 -17.31 33.33
CA LEU A 750 -18.76 -18.23 32.20
C LEU A 750 -18.24 -17.46 30.98
N SER A 751 -18.82 -16.30 30.68
CA SER A 751 -18.40 -15.48 29.54
C SER A 751 -16.98 -14.95 29.70
N SER A 752 -16.63 -14.46 30.89
CA SER A 752 -15.26 -14.00 31.19
C SER A 752 -14.23 -15.14 31.13
N LYS A 753 -14.58 -16.32 31.66
CA LYS A 753 -13.74 -17.52 31.54
C LYS A 753 -13.55 -17.95 30.08
N ALA A 754 -14.62 -17.98 29.28
CA ALA A 754 -14.53 -18.32 27.86
C ALA A 754 -13.63 -17.34 27.09
N ALA A 755 -13.75 -16.03 27.35
CA ALA A 755 -12.90 -15.01 26.75
C ALA A 755 -11.43 -15.16 27.17
N SER A 756 -11.16 -15.45 28.45
CA SER A 756 -9.82 -15.72 28.98
C SER A 756 -9.18 -16.98 28.37
N SER A 757 -9.96 -18.04 28.17
CA SER A 757 -9.49 -19.25 27.48
C SER A 757 -9.16 -18.97 26.02
N LEU A 758 -9.98 -18.19 25.30
CA LEU A 758 -9.63 -17.74 23.95
C LEU A 758 -8.36 -16.88 23.92
N LYS A 759 -8.17 -16.00 24.92
CA LYS A 759 -6.95 -15.18 25.03
C LYS A 759 -5.71 -16.06 25.19
N ARG A 760 -5.79 -17.15 25.94
CA ARG A 760 -4.69 -18.14 26.08
C ARG A 760 -4.30 -18.75 24.72
N VAL A 761 -5.28 -18.96 23.84
CA VAL A 761 -5.08 -19.54 22.50
C VAL A 761 -4.51 -18.52 21.51
N TYR A 762 -5.05 -17.31 21.48
CA TYR A 762 -4.71 -16.30 20.46
C TYR A 762 -3.71 -15.23 20.92
N GLY A 763 -3.41 -15.15 22.22
CA GLY A 763 -2.54 -14.14 22.83
C GLY A 763 -3.07 -12.71 22.66
N GLU A 764 -2.17 -11.73 22.57
CA GLU A 764 -2.50 -10.30 22.38
C GLU A 764 -3.14 -9.94 21.03
N LYS A 765 -3.47 -10.95 20.22
CA LYS A 765 -4.14 -10.78 18.93
C LYS A 765 -5.65 -10.60 19.07
N ILE A 766 -6.21 -10.79 20.27
CA ILE A 766 -7.64 -10.61 20.54
C ILE A 766 -7.84 -9.66 21.73
N THR A 767 -8.82 -8.76 21.60
CA THR A 767 -9.30 -7.88 22.68
C THR A 767 -10.82 -7.73 22.66
N GLU A 768 -11.51 -8.51 21.82
CA GLU A 768 -12.95 -8.47 21.63
C GLU A 768 -13.44 -9.91 21.39
N VAL A 769 -14.46 -10.33 22.13
CA VAL A 769 -15.00 -11.69 22.10
C VAL A 769 -16.52 -11.64 22.15
N VAL A 770 -17.18 -12.55 21.45
CA VAL A 770 -18.61 -12.81 21.63
C VAL A 770 -18.78 -14.23 22.14
N VAL A 771 -19.62 -14.38 23.16
CA VAL A 771 -19.98 -15.64 23.79
C VAL A 771 -21.48 -15.87 23.61
N GLU A 772 -21.87 -17.06 23.18
CA GLU A 772 -23.26 -17.47 23.03
C GLU A 772 -23.57 -18.59 24.02
N LEU A 773 -24.60 -18.37 24.85
CA LEU A 773 -25.02 -19.29 25.91
C LEU A 773 -26.45 -19.79 25.66
N GLY A 774 -26.72 -21.01 26.11
CA GLY A 774 -28.03 -21.64 26.16
C GLY A 774 -28.51 -21.83 27.59
N LEU A 775 -29.82 -21.88 27.77
CA LEU A 775 -30.47 -22.19 29.04
C LEU A 775 -31.41 -23.38 28.86
N ASP A 776 -31.32 -24.38 29.74
CA ASP A 776 -32.22 -25.54 29.74
C ASP A 776 -33.47 -25.32 30.62
N GLU A 777 -34.36 -26.31 30.66
CA GLU A 777 -35.58 -26.30 31.48
C GLU A 777 -35.31 -26.24 32.99
N SER A 778 -34.14 -26.72 33.42
CA SER A 778 -33.69 -26.70 34.82
C SER A 778 -32.92 -25.43 35.18
N LYS A 779 -32.91 -24.43 34.30
CA LYS A 779 -32.18 -23.17 34.41
C LYS A 779 -30.65 -23.31 34.44
N ASN A 780 -30.09 -24.42 33.93
CA ASN A 780 -28.64 -24.59 33.77
C ASN A 780 -28.14 -23.88 32.52
N LEU A 781 -26.95 -23.27 32.62
CA LEU A 781 -26.29 -22.57 31.52
C LEU A 781 -25.33 -23.48 30.76
N PHE A 782 -25.36 -23.34 29.44
CA PHE A 782 -24.47 -24.07 28.54
C PHE A 782 -23.74 -23.14 27.58
N LEU A 783 -22.44 -23.34 27.41
CA LEU A 783 -21.62 -22.61 26.44
C LEU A 783 -21.82 -23.20 25.04
N LEU A 784 -22.53 -22.48 24.18
CA LEU A 784 -22.90 -22.96 22.84
C LEU A 784 -21.90 -22.56 21.76
N GLU A 785 -21.27 -21.40 21.91
CA GLU A 785 -20.28 -20.87 20.97
C GLU A 785 -19.46 -19.76 21.63
N THR A 786 -18.22 -19.59 21.18
CA THR A 786 -17.43 -18.40 21.50
C THR A 786 -16.53 -18.06 20.32
N HIS A 787 -16.35 -16.77 20.02
CA HIS A 787 -15.48 -16.37 18.93
C HIS A 787 -14.74 -15.05 19.14
N PRO A 788 -13.51 -14.94 18.61
CA PRO A 788 -12.60 -13.80 18.82
C PRO A 788 -12.86 -12.62 17.87
N LEU A 789 -14.11 -12.45 17.42
CA LEU A 789 -14.51 -11.37 16.52
C LEU A 789 -15.62 -10.55 17.18
N GLY A 790 -15.69 -9.25 16.86
CA GLY A 790 -16.78 -8.39 17.32
C GLY A 790 -18.16 -8.85 16.85
N PRO A 791 -19.24 -8.34 17.47
CA PRO A 791 -20.58 -8.77 17.15
C PRO A 791 -21.04 -8.25 15.79
N ASN A 792 -21.82 -9.07 15.08
CA ASN A 792 -22.54 -8.66 13.87
C ASN A 792 -23.70 -7.69 14.19
N TYR A 793 -24.19 -7.68 15.43
CA TYR A 793 -25.28 -6.84 15.87
C TYR A 793 -24.96 -6.24 17.23
N ILE A 794 -25.03 -4.91 17.32
CA ILE A 794 -24.80 -4.16 18.55
C ILE A 794 -26.16 -3.87 19.19
N TYR A 795 -26.45 -4.59 20.28
CA TYR A 795 -27.68 -4.40 21.03
C TYR A 795 -27.60 -3.15 21.90
N ASP A 796 -26.66 -3.12 22.84
CA ASP A 796 -26.44 -1.99 23.74
C ASP A 796 -25.44 -1.00 23.14
N LYS A 797 -25.95 -0.10 22.30
CA LYS A 797 -25.13 0.91 21.60
C LYS A 797 -24.51 1.90 22.58
N PHE A 798 -25.21 2.20 23.69
CA PHE A 798 -24.79 3.20 24.67
C PHE A 798 -23.66 2.68 25.54
N GLU A 799 -23.80 1.48 26.12
CA GLU A 799 -22.75 0.90 26.96
C GLU A 799 -21.49 0.57 26.16
N LEU A 800 -21.63 0.08 24.91
CA LEU A 800 -20.48 -0.08 24.01
C LEU A 800 -19.79 1.26 23.73
N SER A 801 -20.56 2.33 23.49
CA SER A 801 -20.00 3.67 23.25
C SER A 801 -19.24 4.19 24.46
N LYS A 802 -19.78 4.03 25.67
CA LYS A 802 -19.06 4.38 26.91
C LYS A 802 -17.77 3.60 27.07
N HIS A 803 -17.79 2.30 26.82
CA HIS A 803 -16.58 1.47 26.94
C HIS A 803 -15.49 1.96 26.00
N ILE A 804 -15.83 2.22 24.74
CA ILE A 804 -14.91 2.75 23.73
C ILE A 804 -14.33 4.09 24.17
N ILE A 805 -15.17 5.02 24.65
CA ILE A 805 -14.70 6.35 25.04
C ILE A 805 -13.85 6.32 26.31
N ARG A 806 -14.21 5.50 27.30
CA ARG A 806 -13.37 5.28 28.48
C ARG A 806 -12.00 4.72 28.09
N TYR A 807 -11.96 3.74 27.18
CA TYR A 807 -10.71 3.19 26.67
C TYR A 807 -9.83 4.28 26.04
N VAL A 808 -10.42 5.19 25.25
CA VAL A 808 -9.72 6.31 24.63
C VAL A 808 -9.16 7.27 25.68
N ASN A 809 -9.95 7.64 26.69
CA ASN A 809 -9.51 8.57 27.74
C ASN A 809 -8.36 8.00 28.57
N ASP A 810 -8.44 6.72 28.94
CA ASP A 810 -7.37 6.06 29.71
C ASP A 810 -6.06 5.94 28.92
N PHE A 811 -6.14 5.77 27.59
CA PHE A 811 -4.98 5.74 26.70
C PHE A 811 -4.21 7.07 26.70
N VAL A 812 -4.90 8.19 26.91
CA VAL A 812 -4.35 9.54 26.80
C VAL A 812 -3.73 10.01 28.11
N THR A 813 -4.19 9.44 29.23
CA THR A 813 -3.64 9.70 30.57
C THR A 813 -2.35 8.92 30.88
N LYS A 814 -1.93 7.99 30.02
CA LYS A 814 -0.67 7.23 30.12
C LYS A 814 0.35 7.77 29.12
#